data_AF-A0A1G2XZT1-F1
#
_entry.id   AF-A0A1G2XZT1-F1
#
_cell.length_a   1.000
_cell.length_b   1.000
_cell.length_c   1.000
_cell.angle_alpha   90.00
_cell.angle_beta   90.00
_cell.angle_gamma   90.00
#
_symmetry.space_group_name_H-M   'P 1'
#
loop_
_entity.id
_entity.type
_entity.pdbx_description
1 polymer ?
#
loop_
_entity_poly.entity_id
_entity_poly.type
_entity_poly.pdbx_seq_one_letter_code
_entity_poly.pdbx_strand_id
1 'polypeptide(L)'
;MIKTKGNVAYIKDTSFDSQRIDDPYIIEAYIPEKYNLRTTGEGLQLANRNEFRHAVGVVAARSLKYFSTNGEGFNISRTRGMAVWWLRHIYNSFNWWKAYVVNAEGERKEMPMLYIGEKFGTATESEDEADIVLSAFENDRCIVNPASKGGVIFAVGYSERGGLLNSPDMYGVKTIVGNKYKGAGVNVTHGITKNLRLMAEHTLKAKGKDDTPQNICDEIKKMKVVVLDRPRHEKLIETIKGLGAQLILVKDDDLTPTLAVTRDEVDLIIGVGGIPEAILSAIIVEKLGGEMTLRILPANVAQDEKLSGRLNNWNLFRKNEVDILKNFKIVRPGTEKGDERSWDTVWTSKDLARAKDMVFTASVIKKTPWIKFPDGKEVPGVVLDTETGEITVHVVRIAGNDLEIVPVIYQAAIDEYTNQYKNYGEINDKPSTDNIIQLEKVYTEFGMYQRARECLQKAMMREGISEDLLQKYSSIYKYVEGLYVLTHEPVHVPEAVIKHFEAVYNLDREDDVGIRSLRMIKRFYEYLGDKHYHERQFDKAIACYREALKYSPHELKLHRKVNSTQMRDILEEYFDRIDRRYQELNYKESEDWEQFKLGTALEIFYGYERRSNFSSREPWLIFFRRTVLHGKKPSYKLSILTKLLRLYKNLNRASDYKLSKLLSKEFGSSVDEIDSILTFRNSRIEILRRSTPQHDGVSHSEQSEETGFNYGRGNEIFHSVGELYLVRGLSLEGLSKLLLPRVIPESQNELEDADIPLSISLVEAMEQRYKNILEELREGYKKEAQEHSYAVAEAYHYVGLALYDIGDDDGTKLYYDEAIKKFGEIIKKFEGITPVNSQYRIGNLYEELALLFEEEQTVYYKRAIDAYVCIADEQKLTELFGYIGGLTFVRIKQAKDRVEYLKRELMKNNCGKE
;
A
#
# COMPACT_ATOMS: atom_id res chain seq x y z
N MET A 1 -34.43 21.53 6.88
CA MET A 1 -35.19 21.70 5.62
C MET A 1 -35.70 20.34 5.19
N ILE A 2 -36.93 20.27 4.70
CA ILE A 2 -37.51 19.05 4.10
C ILE A 2 -37.44 19.25 2.58
N LYS A 3 -36.81 18.33 1.86
CA LYS A 3 -36.87 18.27 0.40
C LYS A 3 -37.96 17.29 0.00
N THR A 4 -38.71 17.57 -1.07
CA THR A 4 -39.72 16.66 -1.60
C THR A 4 -39.35 16.27 -3.03
N LYS A 5 -39.29 14.95 -3.29
CA LYS A 5 -39.06 14.41 -4.63
C LYS A 5 -40.17 13.41 -4.93
N GLY A 6 -41.13 13.82 -5.76
CA GLY A 6 -42.41 13.12 -5.89
C GLY A 6 -43.19 13.16 -4.56
N ASN A 7 -43.69 12.00 -4.11
CA ASN A 7 -44.46 11.85 -2.87
C ASN A 7 -43.61 11.50 -1.63
N VAL A 8 -42.28 11.55 -1.73
CA VAL A 8 -41.37 11.16 -0.64
C VAL A 8 -40.73 12.40 -0.02
N ALA A 9 -40.86 12.53 1.30
CA ALA A 9 -40.18 13.55 2.10
C ALA A 9 -38.76 13.10 2.47
N TYR A 10 -37.80 13.95 2.17
CA TYR A 10 -36.39 13.81 2.52
C TYR A 10 -36.05 14.79 3.64
N ILE A 11 -35.42 14.28 4.69
CA ILE A 11 -34.91 15.08 5.81
C ILE A 11 -33.39 15.18 5.72
N LYS A 12 -32.83 16.26 6.25
CA LYS A 12 -31.37 16.41 6.39
C LYS A 12 -30.85 15.32 7.32
N ASP A 13 -29.85 14.56 6.87
CA ASP A 13 -29.17 13.55 7.68
C ASP A 13 -28.10 14.22 8.54
N THR A 14 -28.34 14.29 9.84
CA THR A 14 -27.42 14.95 10.78
C THR A 14 -26.18 14.13 11.09
N SER A 15 -26.10 12.88 10.63
CA SER A 15 -24.91 12.04 10.77
C SER A 15 -23.82 12.37 9.73
N PHE A 16 -24.17 13.12 8.68
CA PHE A 16 -23.22 13.65 7.70
C PHE A 16 -22.74 15.05 8.10
N ASP A 17 -21.44 15.22 8.23
CA ASP A 17 -20.79 16.49 8.55
C ASP A 17 -19.62 16.72 7.59
N SER A 18 -19.84 17.58 6.61
CA SER A 18 -18.88 17.94 5.56
C SER A 18 -17.61 18.58 6.12
N GLN A 19 -17.70 19.34 7.22
CA GLN A 19 -16.55 19.98 7.84
C GLN A 19 -15.67 18.95 8.55
N ARG A 20 -16.26 17.97 9.24
CA ARG A 20 -15.49 16.92 9.94
C ARG A 20 -14.77 15.98 8.99
N ILE A 21 -15.35 15.70 7.82
CA ILE A 21 -14.72 14.84 6.80
C ILE A 21 -13.81 15.62 5.84
N ASP A 22 -13.69 16.94 6.00
CA ASP A 22 -12.93 17.85 5.13
C ASP A 22 -13.39 17.79 3.66
N ASP A 23 -14.70 17.80 3.44
CA ASP A 23 -15.33 17.88 2.12
C ASP A 23 -15.92 19.27 1.85
N PRO A 24 -15.23 20.15 1.10
CA PRO A 24 -15.75 21.47 0.77
C PRO A 24 -16.75 21.46 -0.39
N TYR A 25 -17.00 20.33 -1.05
CA TYR A 25 -17.75 20.24 -2.31
C TYR A 25 -19.08 19.49 -2.18
N ILE A 26 -19.22 18.58 -1.23
CA ILE A 26 -20.48 17.98 -0.79
C ILE A 26 -20.84 18.61 0.55
N ILE A 27 -21.84 19.49 0.56
CA ILE A 27 -22.14 20.35 1.71
C ILE A 27 -23.14 19.72 2.68
N GLU A 28 -24.09 18.94 2.18
CA GLU A 28 -25.16 18.33 2.99
C GLU A 28 -25.59 16.98 2.41
N ALA A 29 -26.21 16.15 3.25
CA ALA A 29 -26.84 14.91 2.84
C ALA A 29 -28.30 14.85 3.33
N TYR A 30 -29.15 14.19 2.54
CA TYR A 30 -30.58 14.04 2.79
C TYR A 30 -31.01 12.60 2.55
N ILE A 31 -31.84 12.07 3.45
CA ILE A 31 -32.40 10.71 3.36
C ILE A 31 -33.92 10.73 3.53
N PRO A 32 -34.65 9.76 2.96
CA PRO A 32 -36.07 9.61 3.23
C PRO A 32 -36.31 9.38 4.72
N GLU A 33 -37.29 10.07 5.29
CA GLU A 33 -37.57 10.03 6.74
C GLU A 33 -37.74 8.61 7.28
N LYS A 34 -38.39 7.73 6.50
CA LYS A 34 -38.60 6.31 6.85
C LYS A 34 -37.31 5.49 7.03
N TYR A 35 -36.19 5.95 6.48
CA TYR A 35 -34.88 5.28 6.59
C TYR A 35 -33.97 5.93 7.63
N ASN A 36 -34.42 6.97 8.32
CA ASN A 36 -33.61 7.65 9.32
C ASN A 36 -33.41 6.77 10.56
N LEU A 37 -32.19 6.26 10.73
CA LEU A 37 -31.84 5.41 11.86
C LEU A 37 -31.59 6.28 13.09
N ARG A 38 -31.86 5.71 14.28
CA ARG A 38 -31.58 6.35 15.57
C ARG A 38 -30.94 5.34 16.50
N THR A 39 -29.86 5.75 17.15
CA THR A 39 -29.30 5.00 18.27
C THR A 39 -30.14 5.25 19.53
N THR A 40 -30.31 4.22 20.36
CA THR A 40 -31.24 4.27 21.52
C THR A 40 -30.61 3.82 22.84
N GLY A 41 -29.31 3.49 22.84
CA GLY A 41 -28.57 3.07 24.03
C GLY A 41 -27.07 3.27 23.89
N GLU A 42 -26.31 2.57 24.73
CA GLU A 42 -24.84 2.48 24.68
C GLU A 42 -24.38 1.39 23.71
N GLY A 43 -23.09 1.38 23.36
CA GLY A 43 -22.47 0.42 22.47
C GLY A 43 -22.49 0.82 20.99
N LEU A 44 -21.79 0.03 20.17
CA LEU A 44 -21.62 0.27 18.72
C LEU A 44 -22.94 0.53 17.98
N GLN A 45 -23.94 -0.35 18.18
CA GLN A 45 -25.24 -0.32 17.50
C GLN A 45 -25.08 -0.14 15.98
N LEU A 46 -24.22 -0.93 15.34
CA LEU A 46 -23.81 -0.78 13.94
C LEU A 46 -25.02 -0.73 13.01
N ALA A 47 -26.01 -1.61 13.24
CA ALA A 47 -27.26 -1.61 12.46
C ALA A 47 -28.04 -0.29 12.57
N ASN A 48 -27.89 0.52 13.62
CA ASN A 48 -28.67 1.75 13.81
C ASN A 48 -27.90 3.03 13.44
N ARG A 49 -26.82 2.92 12.65
CA ARG A 49 -25.97 4.05 12.23
C ARG A 49 -26.22 4.44 10.77
N ASN A 50 -26.51 5.72 10.54
CA ASN A 50 -26.64 6.29 9.19
C ASN A 50 -25.25 6.49 8.54
N GLU A 51 -24.23 6.70 9.35
CA GLU A 51 -22.84 7.02 8.99
C GLU A 51 -22.25 6.04 7.94
N PHE A 52 -22.55 4.75 8.03
CA PHE A 52 -22.07 3.73 7.09
C PHE A 52 -22.63 3.87 5.67
N ARG A 53 -23.78 4.54 5.51
CA ARG A 53 -24.32 4.89 4.19
C ARG A 53 -23.49 6.01 3.54
N HIS A 54 -22.96 6.92 4.35
CA HIS A 54 -22.12 8.02 3.89
C HIS A 54 -20.73 7.56 3.46
N ALA A 55 -20.14 6.58 4.16
CA ALA A 55 -18.85 5.99 3.77
C ALA A 55 -18.86 5.49 2.30
N VAL A 56 -19.88 4.71 1.91
CA VAL A 56 -19.99 4.21 0.53
C VAL A 56 -20.61 5.24 -0.43
N GLY A 57 -21.49 6.11 0.09
CA GLY A 57 -22.23 7.08 -0.72
C GLY A 57 -21.37 8.24 -1.20
N VAL A 58 -20.48 8.78 -0.35
CA VAL A 58 -19.51 9.81 -0.74
C VAL A 58 -18.54 9.26 -1.79
N VAL A 59 -18.02 8.05 -1.60
CA VAL A 59 -17.16 7.39 -2.61
C VAL A 59 -17.86 7.30 -3.97
N ALA A 60 -19.14 6.92 -3.99
CA ALA A 60 -19.92 6.87 -5.21
C ALA A 60 -20.17 8.25 -5.83
N ALA A 61 -20.56 9.25 -5.04
CA ALA A 61 -20.73 10.62 -5.52
C ALA A 61 -19.43 11.17 -6.13
N ARG A 62 -18.30 10.96 -5.45
CA ARG A 62 -16.96 11.39 -5.89
C ARG A 62 -16.41 10.59 -7.06
N SER A 63 -16.96 9.41 -7.35
CA SER A 63 -16.58 8.62 -8.52
C SER A 63 -16.95 9.29 -9.85
N LEU A 64 -17.93 10.22 -9.86
CA LEU A 64 -18.37 10.96 -11.05
C LEU A 64 -17.21 11.62 -11.80
N LYS A 65 -16.21 12.12 -11.07
CA LYS A 65 -14.98 12.70 -11.62
C LYS A 65 -14.20 11.76 -12.55
N TYR A 66 -14.32 10.45 -12.39
CA TYR A 66 -13.43 9.49 -13.02
C TYR A 66 -14.09 8.68 -14.13
N PHE A 67 -15.39 8.86 -14.35
CA PHE A 67 -16.06 8.23 -15.48
C PHE A 67 -15.39 8.67 -16.80
N SER A 68 -15.11 7.69 -17.65
CA SER A 68 -14.51 7.93 -18.95
C SER A 68 -15.13 7.04 -20.01
N THR A 69 -14.89 7.39 -21.27
CA THR A 69 -15.41 6.66 -22.44
C THR A 69 -14.33 5.96 -23.25
N ASN A 70 -13.07 6.15 -22.84
CA ASN A 70 -11.88 5.78 -23.60
C ASN A 70 -11.28 4.40 -23.22
N GLY A 71 -11.82 3.72 -22.21
CA GLY A 71 -11.34 2.43 -21.74
C GLY A 71 -10.01 2.47 -20.98
N GLU A 72 -9.49 3.66 -20.64
CA GLU A 72 -8.18 3.78 -20.00
C GLU A 72 -8.23 3.42 -18.50
N GLY A 73 -7.42 2.45 -18.10
CA GLY A 73 -7.36 1.96 -16.71
C GLY A 73 -6.77 2.95 -15.71
N PHE A 74 -6.11 4.02 -16.15
CA PHE A 74 -5.56 5.02 -15.23
C PHE A 74 -6.65 5.67 -14.36
N ASN A 75 -7.83 5.93 -14.93
CA ASN A 75 -8.96 6.47 -14.15
C ASN A 75 -9.50 5.47 -13.13
N ILE A 76 -9.40 4.16 -13.39
CA ILE A 76 -9.69 3.13 -12.38
C ILE A 76 -8.70 3.26 -11.21
N SER A 77 -7.40 3.35 -11.49
CA SER A 77 -6.36 3.55 -10.47
C SER A 77 -6.58 4.84 -9.66
N ARG A 78 -6.95 5.93 -10.32
CA ARG A 78 -7.29 7.20 -9.66
C ARG A 78 -8.54 7.09 -8.78
N THR A 79 -9.59 6.43 -9.26
CA THR A 79 -10.85 6.21 -8.53
C THR A 79 -10.60 5.41 -7.25
N ARG A 80 -9.81 4.35 -7.35
CA ARG A 80 -9.38 3.50 -6.23
C ARG A 80 -8.63 4.30 -5.16
N GLY A 81 -7.66 5.11 -5.57
CA GLY A 81 -6.94 6.00 -4.64
C GLY A 81 -7.83 7.06 -3.99
N MET A 82 -8.83 7.56 -4.71
CA MET A 82 -9.83 8.48 -4.17
C MET A 82 -10.70 7.81 -3.10
N ALA A 83 -11.16 6.58 -3.35
CA ALA A 83 -12.01 5.86 -2.40
C ALA A 83 -11.28 5.65 -1.05
N VAL A 84 -10.03 5.19 -1.11
CA VAL A 84 -9.19 5.00 0.09
C VAL A 84 -8.97 6.31 0.84
N TRP A 85 -8.73 7.41 0.12
CA TRP A 85 -8.57 8.72 0.75
C TRP A 85 -9.84 9.14 1.51
N TRP A 86 -11.02 9.06 0.87
CA TRP A 86 -12.28 9.45 1.52
C TRP A 86 -12.66 8.55 2.68
N LEU A 87 -12.46 7.24 2.55
CA LEU A 87 -12.73 6.31 3.65
C LEU A 87 -11.90 6.64 4.90
N ARG A 88 -10.62 6.99 4.75
CA ARG A 88 -9.80 7.43 5.90
C ARG A 88 -10.40 8.64 6.60
N HIS A 89 -10.80 9.67 5.84
CA HIS A 89 -11.34 10.90 6.41
C HIS A 89 -12.69 10.65 7.10
N ILE A 90 -13.57 9.90 6.45
CA ILE A 90 -14.90 9.57 6.97
C ILE A 90 -14.78 8.72 8.24
N TYR A 91 -14.02 7.63 8.22
CA TYR A 91 -13.90 6.75 9.38
C TYR A 91 -13.19 7.40 10.57
N ASN A 92 -12.21 8.27 10.34
CA ASN A 92 -11.58 9.03 11.41
C ASN A 92 -12.48 10.13 11.99
N SER A 93 -13.49 10.59 11.24
CA SER A 93 -14.48 11.53 11.78
C SER A 93 -15.47 10.91 12.76
N PHE A 94 -15.56 9.56 12.80
CA PHE A 94 -16.46 8.85 13.71
C PHE A 94 -15.83 8.79 15.10
N ASN A 95 -16.52 9.39 16.07
CA ASN A 95 -16.05 9.57 17.44
C ASN A 95 -16.69 8.59 18.45
N TRP A 96 -17.34 7.55 17.96
CA TRP A 96 -18.13 6.61 18.76
C TRP A 96 -17.64 5.15 18.63
N TRP A 97 -16.54 4.93 17.90
CA TRP A 97 -15.97 3.60 17.68
C TRP A 97 -14.45 3.61 17.63
N LYS A 98 -13.89 2.42 17.80
CA LYS A 98 -12.55 2.07 17.35
C LYS A 98 -12.66 0.91 16.37
N ALA A 99 -12.17 1.09 15.16
CA ALA A 99 -12.36 0.10 14.11
C ALA A 99 -11.07 -0.38 13.48
N TYR A 100 -11.06 -1.63 13.05
CA TYR A 100 -9.90 -2.27 12.48
C TYR A 100 -10.24 -2.87 11.12
N VAL A 101 -9.39 -2.63 10.12
CA VAL A 101 -9.46 -3.36 8.86
C VAL A 101 -9.01 -4.78 9.11
N VAL A 102 -9.89 -5.77 8.97
CA VAL A 102 -9.54 -7.20 9.15
C VAL A 102 -9.32 -7.92 7.82
N ASN A 103 -9.81 -7.35 6.73
CA ASN A 103 -9.49 -7.77 5.38
C ASN A 103 -9.80 -6.62 4.39
N ALA A 104 -8.99 -6.46 3.36
CA ALA A 104 -9.24 -5.47 2.32
C ALA A 104 -8.66 -5.94 0.98
N GLU A 105 -9.33 -5.55 -0.10
CA GLU A 105 -8.79 -5.73 -1.43
C GLU A 105 -7.68 -4.71 -1.71
N GLY A 106 -6.43 -5.16 -1.89
CA GLY A 106 -5.45 -4.30 -2.53
C GLY A 106 -3.97 -4.70 -2.59
N GLU A 107 -3.46 -5.68 -1.83
CA GLU A 107 -2.10 -6.20 -2.10
C GLU A 107 -2.10 -6.89 -3.46
N ARG A 108 -3.12 -7.70 -3.70
CA ARG A 108 -3.35 -8.45 -4.94
C ARG A 108 -3.66 -7.55 -6.14
N LYS A 109 -4.25 -6.38 -5.90
CA LYS A 109 -4.67 -5.44 -6.95
C LYS A 109 -3.78 -4.18 -7.05
N GLU A 110 -2.62 -4.19 -6.38
CA GLU A 110 -1.64 -3.08 -6.33
C GLU A 110 -2.27 -1.72 -6.03
N MET A 111 -3.20 -1.69 -5.06
CA MET A 111 -3.92 -0.48 -4.71
C MET A 111 -3.24 0.27 -3.55
N PRO A 112 -3.26 1.61 -3.54
CA PRO A 112 -3.06 2.36 -2.29
C PRO A 112 -4.21 1.97 -1.35
N MET A 113 -3.93 1.11 -0.37
CA MET A 113 -4.95 0.48 0.49
C MET A 113 -5.22 1.23 1.79
N LEU A 114 -6.34 0.87 2.44
CA LEU A 114 -6.39 0.79 3.90
C LEU A 114 -5.74 -0.55 4.32
N TYR A 115 -4.61 -0.52 5.04
CA TYR A 115 -3.83 -1.75 5.30
C TYR A 115 -4.54 -2.66 6.31
N ILE A 116 -4.33 -3.97 6.22
CA ILE A 116 -4.92 -4.91 7.18
C ILE A 116 -4.30 -4.64 8.56
N GLY A 117 -5.16 -4.45 9.57
CA GLY A 117 -4.81 -3.97 10.89
C GLY A 117 -4.83 -2.45 11.05
N GLU A 118 -5.11 -1.68 9.99
CA GLU A 118 -5.29 -0.22 10.08
C GLU A 118 -6.44 0.11 11.03
N LYS A 119 -6.19 1.07 11.92
CA LYS A 119 -7.13 1.53 12.94
C LYS A 119 -7.77 2.84 12.52
N PHE A 120 -9.08 2.97 12.74
CA PHE A 120 -9.85 4.19 12.52
C PHE A 120 -10.72 4.57 13.70
N GLY A 121 -11.16 5.83 13.69
CA GLY A 121 -11.99 6.42 14.72
C GLY A 121 -11.15 6.97 15.88
N THR A 122 -11.81 7.68 16.78
CA THR A 122 -11.21 8.22 18.00
C THR A 122 -12.03 7.71 19.17
N ALA A 123 -11.47 6.84 20.00
CA ALA A 123 -12.18 6.29 21.13
C ALA A 123 -12.24 7.33 22.27
N THR A 124 -13.46 7.69 22.67
CA THR A 124 -13.77 7.96 24.08
C THR A 124 -13.66 6.65 24.89
N GLU A 125 -13.70 6.72 26.22
CA GLU A 125 -13.44 5.65 27.21
C GLU A 125 -14.16 4.27 27.05
N SER A 126 -14.89 3.98 25.96
CA SER A 126 -15.64 2.72 25.79
C SER A 126 -14.85 1.59 25.10
N GLU A 127 -15.19 0.35 25.44
CA GLU A 127 -14.65 -0.90 24.89
C GLU A 127 -15.23 -1.27 23.50
N ASP A 128 -15.86 -0.33 22.81
CA ASP A 128 -16.60 -0.57 21.56
C ASP A 128 -15.68 -0.68 20.33
N GLU A 129 -15.16 -1.89 20.10
CA GLU A 129 -14.32 -2.21 18.95
C GLU A 129 -15.10 -2.88 17.80
N ALA A 130 -14.82 -2.46 16.57
CA ALA A 130 -15.45 -2.97 15.35
C ALA A 130 -14.42 -3.52 14.33
N ASP A 131 -14.88 -4.43 13.48
CA ASP A 131 -14.14 -4.89 12.32
C ASP A 131 -14.71 -4.29 11.03
N ILE A 132 -13.83 -4.01 10.07
CA ILE A 132 -14.15 -3.53 8.72
C ILE A 132 -13.57 -4.51 7.70
N VAL A 133 -14.39 -4.90 6.72
CA VAL A 133 -13.93 -5.58 5.50
C VAL A 133 -14.33 -4.77 4.28
N LEU A 134 -13.39 -4.58 3.36
CA LEU A 134 -13.54 -3.70 2.21
C LEU A 134 -13.36 -4.48 0.90
N SER A 135 -14.37 -4.45 0.02
CA SER A 135 -14.17 -4.78 -1.40
C SER A 135 -14.22 -3.49 -2.19
N ALA A 136 -13.05 -3.09 -2.71
CA ALA A 136 -12.85 -1.73 -3.19
C ALA A 136 -13.75 -1.40 -4.37
N PHE A 137 -13.83 -2.22 -5.43
CA PHE A 137 -14.80 -2.00 -6.49
C PHE A 137 -15.09 -3.31 -7.21
N GLU A 138 -16.37 -3.66 -7.32
CA GLU A 138 -16.80 -4.76 -8.20
C GLU A 138 -16.97 -4.21 -9.61
N ASN A 139 -16.27 -4.84 -10.57
CA ASN A 139 -16.35 -4.53 -12.00
C ASN A 139 -16.07 -3.05 -12.39
N ASP A 140 -15.05 -2.45 -11.77
CA ASP A 140 -14.60 -1.07 -12.02
C ASP A 140 -14.24 -0.72 -13.48
N ARG A 141 -13.98 -1.70 -14.34
CA ARG A 141 -13.84 -1.48 -15.80
C ARG A 141 -15.02 -0.73 -16.40
N CYS A 142 -16.22 -0.90 -15.84
CA CYS A 142 -17.41 -0.20 -16.27
C CYS A 142 -17.40 1.32 -15.98
N ILE A 143 -16.45 1.84 -15.19
CA ILE A 143 -16.21 3.27 -14.97
C ILE A 143 -15.60 3.91 -16.22
N VAL A 144 -14.69 3.21 -16.87
CA VAL A 144 -13.86 3.76 -17.97
C VAL A 144 -14.27 3.27 -19.35
N ASN A 145 -15.06 2.19 -19.41
CA ASN A 145 -15.54 1.60 -20.64
C ASN A 145 -17.07 1.48 -20.64
N PRO A 146 -17.78 2.39 -21.33
CA PRO A 146 -19.24 2.36 -21.43
C PRO A 146 -19.79 1.06 -22.05
N ALA A 147 -19.04 0.44 -22.96
CA ALA A 147 -19.43 -0.80 -23.63
C ALA A 147 -19.29 -2.05 -22.72
N SER A 148 -18.59 -1.93 -21.58
CA SER A 148 -18.52 -3.02 -20.60
C SER A 148 -19.89 -3.28 -20.00
N LYS A 149 -20.35 -4.53 -20.13
CA LYS A 149 -21.61 -5.03 -19.57
C LYS A 149 -21.49 -5.24 -18.07
N GLY A 150 -22.62 -5.14 -17.36
CA GLY A 150 -22.67 -5.20 -15.90
C GLY A 150 -22.75 -3.81 -15.26
N GLY A 151 -22.51 -3.74 -13.97
CA GLY A 151 -22.47 -2.49 -13.21
C GLY A 151 -21.21 -2.33 -12.38
N VAL A 152 -21.18 -1.27 -11.58
CA VAL A 152 -20.09 -0.96 -10.66
C VAL A 152 -20.70 -0.70 -9.29
N ILE A 153 -20.17 -1.35 -8.26
CA ILE A 153 -20.50 -1.04 -6.88
C ILE A 153 -19.24 -0.84 -6.05
N PHE A 154 -19.40 -0.14 -4.93
CA PHE A 154 -18.40 -0.02 -3.87
C PHE A 154 -18.99 -0.64 -2.60
N ALA A 155 -18.35 -1.64 -1.98
CA ALA A 155 -18.95 -2.43 -0.90
C ALA A 155 -18.07 -2.51 0.35
N VAL A 156 -18.72 -2.42 1.51
CA VAL A 156 -18.08 -2.51 2.83
C VAL A 156 -18.93 -3.35 3.78
N GLY A 157 -18.27 -4.17 4.59
CA GLY A 157 -18.85 -4.94 5.68
C GLY A 157 -18.32 -4.46 7.03
N TYR A 158 -19.19 -4.45 8.02
CA TYR A 158 -18.89 -4.06 9.39
C TYR A 158 -19.42 -5.10 10.37
N SER A 159 -18.70 -5.32 11.47
CA SER A 159 -19.18 -6.11 12.60
C SER A 159 -18.61 -5.65 13.92
N GLU A 160 -19.15 -6.17 15.02
CA GLU A 160 -18.46 -6.20 16.31
C GLU A 160 -17.08 -6.88 16.15
N ARG A 161 -16.09 -6.50 16.97
CA ARG A 161 -14.73 -7.05 16.94
C ARG A 161 -14.70 -8.58 17.02
N GLY A 162 -13.94 -9.21 16.14
CA GLY A 162 -13.85 -10.67 16.03
C GLY A 162 -15.06 -11.32 15.34
N GLY A 163 -15.94 -10.49 14.77
CA GLY A 163 -17.15 -10.89 14.05
C GLY A 163 -16.92 -11.28 12.60
N LEU A 164 -15.85 -10.77 11.96
CA LEU A 164 -15.44 -11.10 10.61
C LEU A 164 -14.08 -11.82 10.62
N LEU A 165 -13.84 -12.66 9.61
CA LEU A 165 -12.56 -13.37 9.49
C LEU A 165 -11.41 -12.37 9.24
N ASN A 166 -10.50 -12.27 10.22
CA ASN A 166 -9.22 -11.62 10.04
C ASN A 166 -8.29 -12.52 9.21
N SER A 167 -7.92 -12.08 8.02
CA SER A 167 -7.16 -12.87 7.05
C SER A 167 -6.38 -11.98 6.08
N PRO A 168 -5.33 -12.49 5.41
CA PRO A 168 -4.61 -11.73 4.39
C PRO A 168 -5.43 -11.56 3.09
N ASP A 169 -5.02 -10.62 2.23
CA ASP A 169 -5.57 -10.47 0.86
C ASP A 169 -5.06 -11.59 -0.05
N MET A 170 -5.70 -12.76 0.06
CA MET A 170 -5.39 -13.94 -0.74
C MET A 170 -6.57 -14.37 -1.61
N TYR A 171 -6.31 -15.33 -2.49
CA TYR A 171 -7.35 -16.01 -3.24
C TYR A 171 -7.96 -17.15 -2.41
N GLY A 172 -9.23 -17.43 -2.66
CA GLY A 172 -9.90 -18.62 -2.18
C GLY A 172 -10.84 -19.18 -3.22
N VAL A 173 -11.07 -20.49 -3.17
CA VAL A 173 -12.14 -21.14 -3.91
C VAL A 173 -13.40 -21.12 -3.07
N LYS A 174 -14.51 -20.63 -3.65
CA LYS A 174 -15.80 -20.50 -2.96
C LYS A 174 -16.91 -21.25 -3.68
N THR A 175 -17.88 -21.73 -2.90
CA THR A 175 -19.19 -22.18 -3.38
C THR A 175 -20.27 -21.48 -2.57
N ILE A 176 -21.29 -20.94 -3.23
CA ILE A 176 -22.43 -20.30 -2.55
C ILE A 176 -23.72 -20.82 -3.18
N VAL A 177 -24.66 -21.25 -2.35
CA VAL A 177 -25.98 -21.71 -2.76
C VAL A 177 -27.09 -21.03 -1.95
N GLY A 178 -28.27 -20.90 -2.57
CA GLY A 178 -29.44 -20.28 -1.96
C GLY A 178 -30.14 -21.23 -0.98
N ASN A 179 -31.17 -20.71 -0.30
CA ASN A 179 -31.94 -21.48 0.68
C ASN A 179 -32.51 -22.78 0.11
N LYS A 180 -32.86 -22.79 -1.19
CA LYS A 180 -33.32 -23.98 -1.92
C LYS A 180 -32.39 -25.21 -1.83
N TYR A 181 -31.07 -25.01 -1.69
CA TYR A 181 -30.07 -26.09 -1.65
C TYR A 181 -29.30 -26.15 -0.33
N LYS A 182 -29.73 -25.40 0.69
CA LYS A 182 -29.16 -25.48 2.02
C LYS A 182 -29.27 -26.90 2.57
N GLY A 183 -28.17 -27.46 3.07
CA GLY A 183 -28.09 -28.84 3.53
C GLY A 183 -27.91 -29.90 2.43
N ALA A 184 -27.75 -29.50 1.16
CA ALA A 184 -27.46 -30.45 0.07
C ALA A 184 -26.04 -31.04 0.15
N GLY A 185 -25.14 -30.49 0.97
CA GLY A 185 -23.75 -30.96 1.11
C GLY A 185 -22.81 -30.47 0.01
N VAL A 186 -23.15 -29.34 -0.62
CA VAL A 186 -22.28 -28.65 -1.59
C VAL A 186 -21.00 -28.20 -0.88
N ASN A 187 -19.84 -28.47 -1.48
CA ASN A 187 -18.56 -28.16 -0.86
C ASN A 187 -17.50 -27.78 -1.90
N VAL A 188 -16.65 -26.81 -1.56
CA VAL A 188 -15.51 -26.37 -2.40
C VAL A 188 -14.51 -27.46 -2.75
N THR A 189 -14.36 -28.50 -1.93
CA THR A 189 -13.44 -29.61 -2.17
C THR A 189 -14.02 -30.68 -3.11
N HIS A 190 -15.31 -30.59 -3.44
CA HIS A 190 -15.95 -31.47 -4.41
C HIS A 190 -15.77 -30.94 -5.83
N GLY A 191 -15.58 -31.84 -6.79
CA GLY A 191 -15.69 -31.50 -8.21
C GLY A 191 -17.10 -31.04 -8.55
N ILE A 192 -17.23 -30.12 -9.53
CA ILE A 192 -18.50 -29.51 -9.91
C ILE A 192 -19.60 -30.53 -10.27
N THR A 193 -19.24 -31.65 -10.92
CA THR A 193 -20.17 -32.75 -11.23
C THR A 193 -20.84 -33.33 -9.98
N LYS A 194 -20.08 -33.47 -8.89
CA LYS A 194 -20.61 -33.97 -7.61
C LYS A 194 -21.50 -32.92 -6.97
N ASN A 195 -21.10 -31.65 -6.95
CA ASN A 195 -21.91 -30.58 -6.37
C ASN A 195 -23.26 -30.43 -7.09
N LEU A 196 -23.29 -30.39 -8.43
CA LEU A 196 -24.54 -30.29 -9.19
C LEU A 196 -25.44 -31.52 -9.01
N ARG A 197 -24.85 -32.72 -8.89
CA ARG A 197 -25.59 -33.95 -8.58
C ARG A 197 -26.25 -33.86 -7.19
N LEU A 198 -25.51 -33.48 -6.16
CA LEU A 198 -26.03 -33.32 -4.80
C LEU A 198 -27.20 -32.32 -4.74
N MET A 199 -27.06 -31.20 -5.44
CA MET A 199 -28.14 -30.21 -5.58
C MET A 199 -29.38 -30.79 -6.27
N ALA A 200 -29.19 -31.64 -7.29
CA ALA A 200 -30.28 -32.25 -8.04
C ALA A 200 -31.00 -33.30 -7.19
N GLU A 201 -30.26 -34.18 -6.52
CA GLU A 201 -30.78 -35.17 -5.57
C GLU A 201 -31.57 -34.50 -4.44
N HIS A 202 -31.05 -33.40 -3.88
CA HIS A 202 -31.74 -32.61 -2.86
C HIS A 202 -33.09 -32.08 -3.36
N THR A 203 -33.10 -31.54 -4.58
CA THR A 203 -34.32 -31.00 -5.20
C THR A 203 -35.34 -32.10 -5.52
N LEU A 204 -34.90 -33.25 -6.02
CA LEU A 204 -35.76 -34.39 -6.33
C LEU A 204 -36.39 -34.97 -5.05
N LYS A 205 -35.60 -35.12 -3.99
CA LYS A 205 -36.08 -35.55 -2.68
C LYS A 205 -37.14 -34.60 -2.12
N ALA A 206 -36.90 -33.29 -2.18
CA ALA A 206 -37.88 -32.29 -1.76
C ALA A 206 -39.18 -32.34 -2.60
N LYS A 207 -39.10 -32.77 -3.86
CA LYS A 207 -40.24 -32.98 -4.76
C LYS A 207 -40.88 -34.37 -4.66
N GLY A 208 -40.37 -35.27 -3.83
CA GLY A 208 -40.82 -36.67 -3.75
C GLY A 208 -40.60 -37.47 -5.03
N LYS A 209 -39.56 -37.15 -5.81
CA LYS A 209 -39.20 -37.84 -7.05
C LYS A 209 -37.95 -38.70 -6.87
N ASP A 210 -37.87 -39.81 -7.60
CA ASP A 210 -36.70 -40.68 -7.61
C ASP A 210 -35.49 -40.02 -8.29
N ASP A 211 -34.30 -40.33 -7.79
CA ASP A 211 -32.98 -39.83 -8.23
C ASP A 211 -32.40 -40.60 -9.43
N THR A 212 -33.26 -41.01 -10.37
CA THR A 212 -32.81 -41.69 -11.60
C THR A 212 -31.81 -40.81 -12.37
N PRO A 213 -30.85 -41.40 -13.12
CA PRO A 213 -29.86 -40.63 -13.87
C PRO A 213 -30.47 -39.57 -14.79
N GLN A 214 -31.60 -39.89 -15.43
CA GLN A 214 -32.32 -38.95 -16.30
C GLN A 214 -32.90 -37.78 -15.51
N ASN A 215 -33.54 -38.03 -14.37
CA ASN A 215 -34.08 -36.98 -13.50
C ASN A 215 -33.00 -36.05 -12.97
N ILE A 216 -31.85 -36.61 -12.56
CA ILE A 216 -30.68 -35.82 -12.14
C ILE A 216 -30.22 -34.91 -13.28
N CYS A 217 -30.02 -35.46 -14.48
CA CYS A 217 -29.62 -34.66 -15.65
C CYS A 217 -30.63 -33.55 -15.97
N ASP A 218 -31.93 -33.84 -15.89
CA ASP A 218 -32.97 -32.85 -16.21
C ASP A 218 -33.10 -31.76 -15.14
N GLU A 219 -32.82 -32.04 -13.86
CA GLU A 219 -32.71 -31.01 -12.85
C GLU A 219 -31.42 -30.18 -13.01
N ILE A 220 -30.28 -30.79 -13.33
CA ILE A 220 -29.02 -30.07 -13.59
C ILE A 220 -29.18 -29.05 -14.73
N LYS A 221 -29.89 -29.41 -15.83
CA LYS A 221 -30.14 -28.49 -16.96
C LYS A 221 -30.94 -27.23 -16.59
N LYS A 222 -31.65 -27.25 -15.46
CA LYS A 222 -32.42 -26.10 -14.95
C LYS A 222 -31.57 -25.18 -14.06
N MET A 223 -30.42 -25.66 -13.59
CA MET A 223 -29.58 -24.92 -12.64
C MET A 223 -28.82 -23.81 -13.35
N LYS A 224 -28.80 -22.63 -12.73
CA LYS A 224 -28.01 -21.47 -13.15
C LYS A 224 -26.75 -21.36 -12.30
N VAL A 225 -25.60 -21.42 -12.95
CA VAL A 225 -24.29 -21.43 -12.30
C VAL A 225 -23.51 -20.19 -12.71
N VAL A 226 -23.10 -19.38 -11.74
CA VAL A 226 -22.26 -18.19 -11.94
C VAL A 226 -20.79 -18.55 -11.73
N VAL A 227 -19.94 -18.16 -12.69
CA VAL A 227 -18.49 -18.37 -12.65
C VAL A 227 -17.78 -17.12 -13.18
N LEU A 228 -16.66 -16.73 -12.54
CA LEU A 228 -15.77 -15.71 -13.09
C LEU A 228 -15.12 -16.18 -14.40
N ASP A 229 -15.21 -15.36 -15.45
CA ASP A 229 -14.62 -15.62 -16.75
C ASP A 229 -13.11 -15.30 -16.72
N ARG A 230 -12.33 -16.34 -16.40
CA ARG A 230 -10.88 -16.28 -16.21
C ARG A 230 -10.23 -17.53 -16.78
N PRO A 231 -8.98 -17.46 -17.29
CA PRO A 231 -8.25 -18.62 -17.79
C PRO A 231 -8.20 -19.78 -16.79
N ARG A 232 -8.01 -19.48 -15.50
CA ARG A 232 -8.02 -20.46 -14.41
C ARG A 232 -9.31 -21.27 -14.23
N HIS A 233 -10.41 -20.90 -14.89
CA HIS A 233 -11.72 -21.56 -14.78
C HIS A 233 -12.17 -22.28 -16.07
N GLU A 234 -11.32 -22.37 -17.11
CA GLU A 234 -11.71 -22.94 -18.41
C GLU A 234 -12.32 -24.35 -18.27
N LYS A 235 -11.72 -25.24 -17.48
CA LYS A 235 -12.18 -26.61 -17.26
C LYS A 235 -13.44 -26.68 -16.43
N LEU A 236 -13.57 -25.80 -15.44
CA LEU A 236 -14.79 -25.66 -14.65
C LEU A 236 -15.95 -25.28 -15.56
N ILE A 237 -15.74 -24.27 -16.42
CA ILE A 237 -16.69 -23.77 -17.42
C ILE A 237 -17.06 -24.88 -18.42
N GLU A 238 -16.08 -25.57 -19.00
CA GLU A 238 -16.30 -26.69 -19.92
C GLU A 238 -17.14 -27.79 -19.26
N THR A 239 -16.83 -28.15 -18.02
CA THR A 239 -17.53 -29.22 -17.30
C THR A 239 -18.98 -28.83 -17.02
N ILE A 240 -19.25 -27.59 -16.60
CA ILE A 240 -20.61 -27.07 -16.38
C ILE A 240 -21.42 -27.12 -17.69
N LYS A 241 -20.82 -26.64 -18.81
CA LYS A 241 -21.45 -26.69 -20.13
C LYS A 241 -21.74 -28.12 -20.57
N GLY A 242 -20.79 -29.03 -20.38
CA GLY A 242 -20.93 -30.46 -20.73
C GLY A 242 -22.03 -31.18 -19.94
N LEU A 243 -22.32 -30.74 -18.71
CA LEU A 243 -23.43 -31.23 -17.89
C LEU A 243 -24.79 -30.61 -18.27
N GLY A 244 -24.79 -29.56 -19.10
CA GLY A 244 -26.00 -28.90 -19.59
C GLY A 244 -26.61 -27.85 -18.66
N ALA A 245 -25.95 -27.50 -17.55
CA ALA A 245 -26.39 -26.42 -16.67
C ALA A 245 -26.26 -25.05 -17.36
N GLN A 246 -27.10 -24.09 -16.95
CA GLN A 246 -27.10 -22.73 -17.50
C GLN A 246 -25.95 -21.91 -16.91
N LEU A 247 -24.88 -21.74 -17.68
CA LEU A 247 -23.71 -20.98 -17.26
C LEU A 247 -23.92 -19.47 -17.43
N ILE A 248 -23.63 -18.70 -16.38
CA ILE A 248 -23.59 -17.24 -16.39
C ILE A 248 -22.15 -16.81 -16.10
N LEU A 249 -21.51 -16.17 -17.09
CA LEU A 249 -20.14 -15.68 -16.96
C LEU A 249 -20.12 -14.22 -16.54
N VAL A 250 -19.38 -13.94 -15.47
CA VAL A 250 -19.13 -12.59 -14.95
C VAL A 250 -17.65 -12.26 -15.09
N LYS A 251 -17.29 -11.03 -15.49
CA LYS A 251 -15.88 -10.67 -15.71
C LYS A 251 -15.14 -10.43 -14.40
N ASP A 252 -15.66 -9.52 -13.59
CA ASP A 252 -14.95 -8.93 -12.45
C ASP A 252 -15.86 -8.77 -11.21
N ASP A 253 -17.04 -9.42 -11.19
CA ASP A 253 -18.05 -9.28 -10.12
C ASP A 253 -18.51 -10.66 -9.63
N ASP A 254 -17.92 -11.13 -8.54
CA ASP A 254 -18.29 -12.39 -7.88
C ASP A 254 -18.90 -12.19 -6.48
N LEU A 255 -19.22 -10.94 -6.15
CA LEU A 255 -19.88 -10.54 -4.91
C LEU A 255 -21.38 -10.30 -5.11
N THR A 256 -21.78 -9.44 -6.05
CA THR A 256 -23.19 -9.06 -6.18
C THR A 256 -24.12 -10.17 -6.66
N PRO A 257 -23.67 -11.19 -7.44
CA PRO A 257 -24.49 -12.36 -7.73
C PRO A 257 -24.99 -13.08 -6.48
N THR A 258 -24.33 -12.93 -5.32
CA THR A 258 -24.78 -13.51 -4.04
C THR A 258 -26.18 -13.03 -3.67
N LEU A 259 -26.54 -11.77 -3.99
CA LEU A 259 -27.89 -11.26 -3.79
C LEU A 259 -28.94 -11.98 -4.65
N ALA A 260 -28.58 -12.43 -5.85
CA ALA A 260 -29.47 -13.20 -6.72
C ALA A 260 -29.60 -14.65 -6.24
N VAL A 261 -28.56 -15.19 -5.59
CA VAL A 261 -28.61 -16.50 -4.94
C VAL A 261 -29.61 -16.50 -3.77
N THR A 262 -29.66 -15.44 -2.97
CA THR A 262 -30.62 -15.35 -1.85
C THR A 262 -32.07 -15.14 -2.29
N ARG A 263 -32.29 -14.76 -3.55
CA ARG A 263 -33.61 -14.64 -4.20
C ARG A 263 -33.98 -15.83 -5.09
N ASP A 264 -33.20 -16.92 -5.03
CA ASP A 264 -33.35 -18.11 -5.89
C ASP A 264 -33.33 -17.81 -7.41
N GLU A 265 -32.75 -16.68 -7.83
CA GLU A 265 -32.57 -16.32 -9.24
C GLU A 265 -31.35 -17.03 -9.86
N VAL A 266 -30.37 -17.39 -9.02
CA VAL A 266 -29.14 -18.13 -9.32
C VAL A 266 -29.04 -19.31 -8.34
N ASP A 267 -28.65 -20.48 -8.83
CA ASP A 267 -28.61 -21.69 -8.00
C ASP A 267 -27.24 -21.93 -7.34
N LEU A 268 -26.14 -21.57 -8.02
CA LEU A 268 -24.77 -21.78 -7.53
C LEU A 268 -23.81 -20.68 -8.01
N ILE A 269 -22.99 -20.15 -7.11
CA ILE A 269 -21.75 -19.44 -7.45
C ILE A 269 -20.59 -20.38 -7.14
N ILE A 270 -19.65 -20.58 -8.07
CA ILE A 270 -18.47 -21.43 -7.83
C ILE A 270 -17.23 -20.92 -8.56
N GLY A 271 -16.08 -21.01 -7.90
CA GLY A 271 -14.77 -20.76 -8.51
C GLY A 271 -13.79 -20.07 -7.56
N VAL A 272 -12.65 -19.67 -8.10
CA VAL A 272 -11.56 -18.96 -7.43
C VAL A 272 -11.74 -17.45 -7.55
N GLY A 273 -11.90 -16.80 -6.40
CA GLY A 273 -12.09 -15.36 -6.21
C GLY A 273 -11.23 -14.81 -5.07
N GLY A 274 -11.41 -13.54 -4.72
CA GLY A 274 -10.74 -12.95 -3.55
C GLY A 274 -11.44 -13.30 -2.24
N ILE A 275 -10.68 -13.34 -1.14
CA ILE A 275 -11.20 -13.50 0.21
C ILE A 275 -12.04 -12.28 0.68
N PRO A 276 -11.69 -11.01 0.39
CA PRO A 276 -12.54 -9.88 0.82
C PRO A 276 -13.98 -10.00 0.32
N GLU A 277 -14.15 -10.33 -0.97
CA GLU A 277 -15.44 -10.54 -1.63
C GLU A 277 -16.18 -11.75 -1.05
N ALA A 278 -15.44 -12.77 -0.61
CA ALA A 278 -16.00 -13.95 0.05
C ALA A 278 -16.55 -13.63 1.46
N ILE A 279 -15.85 -12.82 2.26
CA ILE A 279 -16.33 -12.39 3.58
C ILE A 279 -17.57 -11.50 3.45
N LEU A 280 -17.59 -10.58 2.49
CA LEU A 280 -18.79 -9.78 2.20
C LEU A 280 -19.97 -10.65 1.75
N SER A 281 -19.71 -11.66 0.89
CA SER A 281 -20.71 -12.65 0.51
C SER A 281 -21.23 -13.45 1.70
N ALA A 282 -20.36 -13.77 2.67
CA ALA A 282 -20.76 -14.46 3.90
C ALA A 282 -21.70 -13.61 4.76
N ILE A 283 -21.47 -12.29 4.88
CA ILE A 283 -22.43 -11.38 5.55
C ILE A 283 -23.80 -11.47 4.87
N ILE A 284 -23.85 -11.42 3.53
CA ILE A 284 -25.10 -11.52 2.77
C ILE A 284 -25.80 -12.87 3.04
N VAL A 285 -25.05 -13.99 3.00
CA VAL A 285 -25.57 -15.34 3.20
C VAL A 285 -26.07 -15.54 4.63
N GLU A 286 -25.35 -15.07 5.65
CA GLU A 286 -25.80 -15.20 7.05
C GLU A 286 -27.05 -14.37 7.35
N LYS A 287 -27.19 -13.21 6.71
CA LYS A 287 -28.30 -12.28 6.97
C LYS A 287 -29.55 -12.57 6.14
N LEU A 288 -29.38 -13.03 4.89
CA LEU A 288 -30.49 -13.26 3.95
C LEU A 288 -30.74 -14.75 3.65
N GLY A 289 -29.87 -15.64 4.15
CA GLY A 289 -29.97 -17.09 3.98
C GLY A 289 -29.16 -17.65 2.80
N GLY A 290 -28.99 -18.97 2.83
CA GLY A 290 -28.11 -19.72 1.95
C GLY A 290 -27.12 -20.60 2.72
N GLU A 291 -26.14 -21.10 1.99
CA GLU A 291 -24.98 -21.83 2.51
C GLU A 291 -23.75 -21.51 1.67
N MET A 292 -22.60 -21.37 2.31
CA MET A 292 -21.34 -21.06 1.66
C MET A 292 -20.21 -21.89 2.24
N THR A 293 -19.30 -22.30 1.37
CA THR A 293 -17.98 -22.81 1.78
C THR A 293 -16.87 -22.08 1.03
N LEU A 294 -15.73 -21.91 1.69
CA LEU A 294 -14.51 -21.27 1.17
C LEU A 294 -13.28 -22.09 1.59
N ARG A 295 -12.26 -22.17 0.74
CA ARG A 295 -10.92 -22.60 1.14
C ARG A 295 -9.87 -21.68 0.55
N ILE A 296 -8.89 -21.29 1.37
CA ILE A 296 -7.77 -20.44 0.97
C ILE A 296 -6.86 -21.21 0.01
N LEU A 297 -6.34 -20.53 -1.01
CA LEU A 297 -5.43 -21.10 -1.99
C LEU A 297 -4.11 -20.33 -2.05
N PRO A 298 -2.98 -21.03 -2.28
CA PRO A 298 -1.73 -20.38 -2.68
C PRO A 298 -1.93 -19.56 -3.96
N ALA A 299 -1.26 -18.41 -4.08
CA ALA A 299 -1.45 -17.49 -5.19
C ALA A 299 -1.11 -18.12 -6.55
N ASN A 300 -0.04 -18.92 -6.63
CA ASN A 300 0.33 -19.65 -7.84
C ASN A 300 -0.73 -20.69 -8.24
N VAL A 301 -1.28 -21.40 -7.27
CA VAL A 301 -2.33 -22.41 -7.48
C VAL A 301 -3.62 -21.72 -7.92
N ALA A 302 -3.97 -20.60 -7.29
CA ALA A 302 -5.17 -19.84 -7.60
C ALA A 302 -5.18 -19.26 -9.02
N GLN A 303 -4.01 -19.03 -9.64
CA GLN A 303 -3.92 -18.44 -10.98
C GLN A 303 -3.74 -19.48 -12.09
N ASP A 304 -3.37 -20.71 -11.77
CA ASP A 304 -3.14 -21.78 -12.74
C ASP A 304 -4.21 -22.87 -12.64
N GLU A 305 -4.90 -23.11 -13.75
CA GLU A 305 -5.95 -24.13 -13.84
C GLU A 305 -5.45 -25.55 -13.54
N LYS A 306 -4.28 -25.93 -14.07
CA LYS A 306 -3.72 -27.28 -13.89
C LYS A 306 -3.35 -27.52 -12.44
N LEU A 307 -2.86 -26.48 -11.77
CA LEU A 307 -2.57 -26.53 -10.34
C LEU A 307 -3.85 -26.61 -9.52
N SER A 308 -4.79 -25.67 -9.73
CA SER A 308 -6.06 -25.61 -8.98
C SER A 308 -6.98 -26.80 -9.23
N GLY A 309 -6.88 -27.49 -10.36
CA GLY A 309 -7.67 -28.69 -10.66
C GLY A 309 -7.33 -29.92 -9.81
N ARG A 310 -6.25 -29.89 -9.01
CA ARG A 310 -5.83 -31.00 -8.14
C ARG A 310 -5.80 -30.56 -6.69
N LEU A 311 -6.61 -31.20 -5.85
CA LEU A 311 -6.74 -30.85 -4.42
C LEU A 311 -5.41 -30.89 -3.65
N ASN A 312 -4.51 -31.83 -3.98
CA ASN A 312 -3.21 -31.94 -3.32
C ASN A 312 -2.32 -30.70 -3.52
N ASN A 313 -2.50 -29.97 -4.63
CA ASN A 313 -1.72 -28.77 -4.93
C ASN A 313 -2.14 -27.58 -4.06
N TRP A 314 -3.35 -27.60 -3.47
CA TRP A 314 -3.87 -26.49 -2.67
C TRP A 314 -3.12 -26.27 -1.36
N ASN A 315 -2.14 -27.13 -1.05
CA ASN A 315 -1.27 -27.02 0.12
C ASN A 315 0.12 -26.46 -0.22
N LEU A 316 0.40 -26.11 -1.48
CA LEU A 316 1.72 -25.67 -1.96
C LEU A 316 1.99 -24.17 -1.73
N PHE A 317 1.82 -23.71 -0.49
CA PHE A 317 2.15 -22.33 -0.12
C PHE A 317 3.67 -22.09 -0.17
N ARG A 318 4.05 -20.89 -0.60
CA ARG A 318 5.43 -20.37 -0.53
C ARG A 318 5.78 -19.92 0.88
N LYS A 319 7.06 -19.78 1.20
CA LYS A 319 7.53 -19.39 2.54
C LYS A 319 6.91 -18.07 2.99
N ASN A 320 6.91 -17.07 2.11
CA ASN A 320 6.34 -15.75 2.40
C ASN A 320 4.83 -15.83 2.66
N GLU A 321 4.09 -16.61 1.87
CA GLU A 321 2.65 -16.83 2.10
C GLU A 321 2.41 -17.52 3.45
N VAL A 322 3.24 -18.49 3.83
CA VAL A 322 3.15 -19.15 5.15
C VAL A 322 3.44 -18.18 6.30
N ASP A 323 4.43 -17.30 6.15
CA ASP A 323 4.73 -16.29 7.17
C ASP A 323 3.59 -15.28 7.32
N ILE A 324 3.00 -14.84 6.21
CA ILE A 324 1.80 -14.01 6.20
C ILE A 324 0.66 -14.75 6.92
N LEU A 325 0.33 -15.99 6.54
CA LEU A 325 -0.75 -16.77 7.14
C LEU A 325 -0.60 -16.96 8.66
N LYS A 326 0.64 -17.17 9.15
CA LYS A 326 0.93 -17.28 10.59
C LYS A 326 0.53 -16.03 11.37
N ASN A 327 0.70 -14.83 10.79
CA ASN A 327 0.28 -13.58 11.42
C ASN A 327 -1.25 -13.53 11.63
N PHE A 328 -2.01 -14.33 10.89
CA PHE A 328 -3.46 -14.48 10.99
C PHE A 328 -3.90 -15.76 11.72
N LYS A 329 -2.98 -16.42 12.44
CA LYS A 329 -3.23 -17.71 13.12
C LYS A 329 -3.68 -18.83 12.17
N ILE A 330 -3.31 -18.72 10.89
CA ILE A 330 -3.52 -19.76 9.89
C ILE A 330 -2.21 -20.49 9.71
N VAL A 331 -2.18 -21.77 10.09
CA VAL A 331 -0.97 -22.56 10.17
C VAL A 331 -1.06 -23.81 9.32
N ARG A 332 0.03 -24.56 9.32
CA ARG A 332 0.10 -25.82 8.60
C ARG A 332 -0.81 -26.87 9.26
N PRO A 333 -1.50 -27.72 8.47
CA PRO A 333 -2.28 -28.84 8.99
C PRO A 333 -1.45 -29.73 9.92
N GLY A 334 -1.97 -30.02 11.11
CA GLY A 334 -1.32 -30.84 12.14
C GLY A 334 -0.33 -30.08 13.04
N THR A 335 -0.26 -28.75 12.96
CA THR A 335 0.60 -27.90 13.81
C THR A 335 -0.16 -26.87 14.65
N GLU A 336 -1.49 -26.92 14.59
CA GLU A 336 -2.42 -25.99 15.21
C GLU A 336 -2.31 -26.02 16.75
N LYS A 337 -2.35 -24.83 17.36
CA LYS A 337 -2.40 -24.63 18.81
C LYS A 337 -3.49 -23.62 19.17
N GLY A 338 -4.21 -23.88 20.27
CA GLY A 338 -5.19 -22.94 20.79
C GLY A 338 -6.30 -22.64 19.77
N ASP A 339 -6.40 -21.38 19.34
CA ASP A 339 -7.40 -20.89 18.38
C ASP A 339 -6.91 -20.84 16.92
N GLU A 340 -5.72 -21.38 16.64
CA GLU A 340 -5.18 -21.49 15.29
C GLU A 340 -6.03 -22.42 14.39
N ARG A 341 -6.03 -22.12 13.09
CA ARG A 341 -6.71 -22.91 12.05
C ARG A 341 -5.73 -23.38 11.00
N SER A 342 -5.98 -24.55 10.42
CA SER A 342 -5.17 -25.05 9.32
C SER A 342 -5.49 -24.32 8.01
N TRP A 343 -4.50 -24.11 7.14
CA TRP A 343 -4.76 -23.53 5.82
C TRP A 343 -5.63 -24.41 4.91
N ASP A 344 -5.79 -25.71 5.22
CA ASP A 344 -6.67 -26.61 4.49
C ASP A 344 -8.11 -26.65 5.05
N THR A 345 -8.39 -25.84 6.08
CA THR A 345 -9.72 -25.63 6.63
C THR A 345 -10.69 -25.21 5.53
N VAL A 346 -11.87 -25.85 5.52
CA VAL A 346 -13.03 -25.41 4.73
C VAL A 346 -13.88 -24.53 5.63
N TRP A 347 -13.87 -23.24 5.33
CA TRP A 347 -14.56 -22.19 6.07
C TRP A 347 -16.01 -22.12 5.63
N THR A 348 -16.95 -22.11 6.57
CA THR A 348 -18.37 -21.86 6.31
C THR A 348 -18.68 -20.36 6.35
N SER A 349 -19.86 -19.93 5.89
CA SER A 349 -20.30 -18.54 6.06
C SER A 349 -20.22 -18.07 7.52
N LYS A 350 -20.51 -18.94 8.50
CA LYS A 350 -20.37 -18.65 9.93
C LYS A 350 -18.93 -18.53 10.41
N ASP A 351 -17.98 -19.21 9.77
CA ASP A 351 -16.56 -19.01 10.12
C ASP A 351 -16.04 -17.68 9.57
N LEU A 352 -16.64 -17.19 8.47
CA LEU A 352 -16.28 -15.93 7.81
C LEU A 352 -16.97 -14.70 8.43
N ALA A 353 -18.21 -14.85 8.89
CA ALA A 353 -19.04 -13.80 9.46
C ALA A 353 -19.98 -14.37 10.54
N ARG A 354 -19.78 -14.02 11.82
CA ARG A 354 -20.49 -14.62 12.97
C ARG A 354 -21.10 -13.65 13.97
N ALA A 355 -20.80 -12.36 13.87
CA ALA A 355 -21.31 -11.38 14.83
C ALA A 355 -22.83 -11.25 14.75
N LYS A 356 -23.44 -10.83 15.87
CA LYS A 356 -24.88 -10.60 15.90
C LYS A 356 -25.21 -9.32 15.15
N ASP A 357 -24.50 -8.25 15.49
CA ASP A 357 -24.59 -6.98 14.78
C ASP A 357 -23.55 -6.93 13.65
N MET A 358 -24.04 -7.16 12.42
CA MET A 358 -23.23 -7.07 11.20
C MET A 358 -24.01 -6.27 10.17
N VAL A 359 -23.30 -5.40 9.47
CA VAL A 359 -23.86 -4.51 8.46
C VAL A 359 -23.06 -4.66 7.18
N PHE A 360 -23.76 -4.85 6.07
CA PHE A 360 -23.19 -4.70 4.73
C PHE A 360 -23.78 -3.44 4.11
N THR A 361 -22.92 -2.56 3.57
CA THR A 361 -23.35 -1.44 2.73
C THR A 361 -22.65 -1.49 1.38
N ALA A 362 -23.40 -1.15 0.33
CA ALA A 362 -22.83 -0.97 -1.00
C ALA A 362 -23.51 0.17 -1.75
N SER A 363 -22.75 1.05 -2.39
CA SER A 363 -23.29 2.08 -3.26
C SER A 363 -23.32 1.61 -4.71
N VAL A 364 -24.43 1.87 -5.41
CA VAL A 364 -24.57 1.57 -6.84
C VAL A 364 -24.02 2.73 -7.64
N ILE A 365 -22.80 2.56 -8.17
CA ILE A 365 -22.11 3.57 -8.97
C ILE A 365 -22.61 3.56 -10.41
N LYS A 366 -22.67 2.36 -11.00
CA LYS A 366 -23.32 2.09 -12.28
C LYS A 366 -24.24 0.90 -12.11
N LYS A 367 -25.45 1.01 -12.65
CA LYS A 367 -26.50 -0.02 -12.51
C LYS A 367 -25.99 -1.41 -12.87
N THR A 368 -26.39 -2.41 -12.10
CA THR A 368 -26.01 -3.82 -12.26
C THR A 368 -27.27 -4.69 -12.32
N PRO A 369 -27.30 -5.79 -13.10
CA PRO A 369 -28.46 -6.68 -13.15
C PRO A 369 -28.71 -7.42 -11.83
N TRP A 370 -27.76 -7.41 -10.89
CA TRP A 370 -27.83 -8.16 -9.64
C TRP A 370 -28.58 -7.43 -8.52
N ILE A 371 -28.73 -6.11 -8.64
CA ILE A 371 -29.37 -5.24 -7.64
C ILE A 371 -30.62 -4.62 -8.27
N LYS A 372 -31.78 -5.05 -7.75
CA LYS A 372 -33.10 -4.67 -8.27
C LYS A 372 -33.98 -4.15 -7.14
N PHE A 373 -34.87 -3.22 -7.46
CA PHE A 373 -36.00 -2.88 -6.61
C PHE A 373 -36.96 -4.07 -6.48
N PRO A 374 -37.88 -4.06 -5.50
CA PRO A 374 -38.90 -5.10 -5.35
C PRO A 374 -39.80 -5.30 -6.58
N ASP A 375 -39.94 -4.29 -7.44
CA ASP A 375 -40.68 -4.37 -8.70
C ASP A 375 -39.87 -5.02 -9.86
N GLY A 376 -38.64 -5.45 -9.58
CA GLY A 376 -37.74 -6.11 -10.52
C GLY A 376 -36.88 -5.17 -11.38
N LYS A 377 -37.07 -3.84 -11.30
CA LYS A 377 -36.25 -2.89 -12.06
C LYS A 377 -34.85 -2.77 -11.48
N GLU A 378 -33.85 -2.65 -12.35
CA GLU A 378 -32.47 -2.37 -11.94
C GLU A 378 -32.38 -1.04 -11.19
N VAL A 379 -31.61 -1.04 -10.10
CA VAL A 379 -31.31 0.19 -9.37
C VAL A 379 -30.39 1.07 -10.22
N PRO A 380 -30.72 2.35 -10.44
CA PRO A 380 -29.88 3.23 -11.26
C PRO A 380 -28.55 3.51 -10.56
N GLY A 381 -27.53 3.85 -11.37
CA GLY A 381 -26.26 4.34 -10.86
C GLY A 381 -26.37 5.72 -10.23
N VAL A 382 -25.22 6.32 -9.92
CA VAL A 382 -25.14 7.69 -9.42
C VAL A 382 -25.67 8.66 -10.47
N VAL A 383 -26.53 9.58 -10.06
CA VAL A 383 -27.09 10.61 -10.94
C VAL A 383 -26.83 11.98 -10.34
N LEU A 384 -26.15 12.86 -11.08
CA LEU A 384 -25.97 14.27 -10.75
C LEU A 384 -26.96 15.11 -11.56
N ASP A 385 -27.80 15.88 -10.87
CA ASP A 385 -28.50 17.00 -11.47
C ASP A 385 -27.53 18.19 -11.55
N THR A 386 -27.12 18.50 -12.78
CA THR A 386 -26.14 19.53 -13.05
C THR A 386 -26.63 20.96 -12.81
N GLU A 387 -27.94 21.18 -12.67
CA GLU A 387 -28.50 22.51 -12.41
C GLU A 387 -28.58 22.77 -10.91
N THR A 388 -29.13 21.81 -10.16
CA THR A 388 -29.36 21.95 -8.71
C THR A 388 -28.16 21.48 -7.87
N GLY A 389 -27.23 20.74 -8.45
CA GLY A 389 -26.13 20.11 -7.72
C GLY A 389 -26.54 18.89 -6.89
N GLU A 390 -27.77 18.40 -7.03
CA GLU A 390 -28.22 17.20 -6.31
C GLU A 390 -27.60 15.93 -6.91
N ILE A 391 -26.89 15.17 -6.08
CA ILE A 391 -26.34 13.86 -6.43
C ILE A 391 -27.15 12.79 -5.74
N THR A 392 -27.90 12.00 -6.51
CA THR A 392 -28.65 10.86 -5.99
C THR A 392 -27.81 9.60 -6.05
N VAL A 393 -27.57 8.97 -4.91
CA VAL A 393 -26.84 7.70 -4.77
C VAL A 393 -27.76 6.67 -4.12
N HIS A 394 -27.86 5.47 -4.71
CA HIS A 394 -28.59 4.37 -4.10
C HIS A 394 -27.62 3.51 -3.29
N VAL A 395 -27.87 3.41 -1.98
CA VAL A 395 -27.10 2.57 -1.06
C VAL A 395 -27.91 1.32 -0.74
N VAL A 396 -27.39 0.16 -1.13
CA VAL A 396 -27.85 -1.14 -0.63
C VAL A 396 -27.32 -1.30 0.79
N ARG A 397 -28.21 -1.61 1.73
CA ARG A 397 -27.86 -1.89 3.11
C ARG A 397 -28.49 -3.21 3.52
N ILE A 398 -27.69 -4.09 4.13
CA ILE A 398 -28.16 -5.31 4.76
C ILE A 398 -27.76 -5.26 6.23
N ALA A 399 -28.76 -5.32 7.11
CA ALA A 399 -28.58 -5.38 8.55
C ALA A 399 -29.80 -6.06 9.17
N GLY A 400 -29.64 -6.69 10.34
CA GLY A 400 -30.70 -7.56 10.86
C GLY A 400 -30.92 -8.73 9.89
N ASN A 401 -32.12 -8.88 9.33
CA ASN A 401 -32.39 -9.83 8.23
C ASN A 401 -32.99 -9.13 7.00
N ASP A 402 -32.82 -7.81 6.92
CA ASP A 402 -33.49 -6.97 5.94
C ASP A 402 -32.49 -6.45 4.90
N LEU A 403 -32.95 -6.40 3.64
CA LEU A 403 -32.26 -5.71 2.55
C LEU A 403 -33.02 -4.43 2.22
N GLU A 404 -32.34 -3.30 2.33
CA GLU A 404 -32.85 -1.98 1.99
C GLU A 404 -32.10 -1.39 0.80
N ILE A 405 -32.82 -0.68 -0.07
CA ILE A 405 -32.22 0.19 -1.09
C ILE A 405 -32.62 1.62 -0.73
N VAL A 406 -31.65 2.38 -0.23
CA VAL A 406 -31.85 3.72 0.33
C VAL A 406 -31.33 4.76 -0.68
N PRO A 407 -32.20 5.62 -1.24
CA PRO A 407 -31.74 6.76 -2.04
C PRO A 407 -31.25 7.86 -1.10
N VAL A 408 -29.96 8.18 -1.16
CA VAL A 408 -29.33 9.29 -0.44
C VAL A 408 -29.09 10.42 -1.43
N ILE A 409 -29.51 11.64 -1.09
CA ILE A 409 -29.26 12.84 -1.88
C ILE A 409 -28.13 13.63 -1.22
N TYR A 410 -27.00 13.74 -1.90
CA TYR A 410 -25.91 14.63 -1.52
C TYR A 410 -26.07 15.96 -2.25
N GLN A 411 -26.01 17.07 -1.52
CA GLN A 411 -26.02 18.40 -2.10
C GLN A 411 -24.59 18.81 -2.41
N ALA A 412 -24.25 18.98 -3.69
CA ALA A 412 -23.00 19.61 -4.08
C ALA A 412 -23.11 21.14 -3.99
N ALA A 413 -21.98 21.81 -3.78
CA ALA A 413 -21.89 23.28 -3.74
C ALA A 413 -22.11 23.96 -5.12
N ILE A 414 -22.58 23.23 -6.14
CA ILE A 414 -22.78 23.73 -7.51
C ILE A 414 -23.78 24.88 -7.52
N ASP A 415 -24.95 24.72 -6.90
CA ASP A 415 -26.00 25.74 -6.88
C ASP A 415 -25.56 27.00 -6.13
N GLU A 416 -24.88 26.83 -4.99
CA GLU A 416 -24.32 27.94 -4.20
C GLU A 416 -23.38 28.80 -5.05
N TYR A 417 -22.36 28.20 -5.66
CA TYR A 417 -21.39 28.94 -6.47
C TYR A 417 -21.98 29.43 -7.80
N THR A 418 -22.97 28.73 -8.36
CA THR A 418 -23.67 29.17 -9.57
C THR A 418 -24.53 30.39 -9.31
N ASN A 419 -25.26 30.43 -8.19
CA ASN A 419 -26.11 31.57 -7.81
C ASN A 419 -25.29 32.78 -7.41
N GLN A 420 -24.18 32.56 -6.69
CA GLN A 420 -23.17 33.60 -6.51
C GLN A 420 -22.77 34.11 -7.91
N TYR A 421 -22.27 33.27 -8.81
CA TYR A 421 -21.85 33.69 -10.16
C TYR A 421 -22.94 34.44 -10.98
N LYS A 422 -24.22 34.04 -10.91
CA LYS A 422 -25.34 34.65 -11.66
C LYS A 422 -25.80 35.99 -11.10
N ASN A 423 -25.97 36.11 -9.77
CA ASN A 423 -26.53 37.31 -9.12
C ASN A 423 -25.62 38.55 -9.24
N TYR A 424 -24.37 38.38 -9.67
CA TYR A 424 -23.44 39.49 -9.94
C TYR A 424 -23.70 40.21 -11.28
N GLY A 425 -24.57 39.70 -12.17
CA GLY A 425 -24.88 40.36 -13.45
C GLY A 425 -25.80 41.59 -13.34
N GLU A 426 -26.44 41.82 -12.19
CA GLU A 426 -27.44 42.89 -11.98
C GLU A 426 -26.91 44.07 -11.16
N ILE A 427 -25.72 43.94 -10.54
CA ILE A 427 -25.07 44.96 -9.72
C ILE A 427 -23.66 45.14 -10.30
N ASN A 428 -23.21 46.38 -10.52
CA ASN A 428 -21.92 46.75 -11.17
C ASN A 428 -20.63 46.26 -10.44
N ASP A 429 -20.67 45.18 -9.67
CA ASP A 429 -19.52 44.62 -8.96
C ASP A 429 -18.84 43.52 -9.79
N LYS A 430 -17.51 43.63 -9.95
CA LYS A 430 -16.67 42.58 -10.52
C LYS A 430 -16.77 41.34 -9.62
N PRO A 431 -17.01 40.13 -10.15
CA PRO A 431 -17.00 38.94 -9.29
C PRO A 431 -15.62 38.76 -8.68
N SER A 432 -15.56 38.37 -7.41
CA SER A 432 -14.30 38.00 -6.80
C SER A 432 -13.69 36.85 -7.60
N THR A 433 -12.39 36.96 -7.89
CA THR A 433 -11.61 35.89 -8.52
C THR A 433 -11.88 34.54 -7.88
N ASP A 434 -12.08 34.51 -6.57
CA ASP A 434 -12.32 33.31 -5.79
C ASP A 434 -13.59 32.57 -6.20
N ASN A 435 -14.69 33.27 -6.51
CA ASN A 435 -15.96 32.61 -6.84
C ASN A 435 -15.90 31.81 -8.16
N ILE A 436 -15.18 32.33 -9.16
CA ILE A 436 -15.00 31.64 -10.45
C ILE A 436 -14.15 30.39 -10.27
N ILE A 437 -13.06 30.51 -9.50
CA ILE A 437 -12.17 29.40 -9.19
C ILE A 437 -12.93 28.33 -8.39
N GLN A 438 -13.75 28.70 -7.41
CA GLN A 438 -14.53 27.72 -6.67
C GLN A 438 -15.56 27.02 -7.54
N LEU A 439 -16.30 27.75 -8.39
CA LEU A 439 -17.28 27.15 -9.31
C LEU A 439 -16.63 26.16 -10.29
N GLU A 440 -15.49 26.54 -10.87
CA GLU A 440 -14.67 25.67 -11.71
C GLU A 440 -14.25 24.41 -10.95
N LYS A 441 -13.69 24.55 -9.76
CA LYS A 441 -13.23 23.42 -8.94
C LYS A 441 -14.36 22.45 -8.66
N VAL A 442 -15.54 22.96 -8.30
CA VAL A 442 -16.71 22.10 -8.05
C VAL A 442 -17.11 21.35 -9.31
N TYR A 443 -17.17 22.02 -10.48
CA TYR A 443 -17.43 21.34 -11.75
C TYR A 443 -16.39 20.24 -12.04
N THR A 444 -15.11 20.54 -11.87
CA THR A 444 -14.00 19.60 -12.09
C THR A 444 -14.05 18.41 -11.12
N GLU A 445 -14.44 18.62 -9.86
CA GLU A 445 -14.56 17.57 -8.84
C GLU A 445 -15.73 16.61 -9.07
N PHE A 446 -16.70 16.97 -9.92
CA PHE A 446 -17.81 16.10 -10.32
C PHE A 446 -17.79 15.73 -11.81
N GLY A 447 -16.63 15.87 -12.47
CA GLY A 447 -16.43 15.41 -13.85
C GLY A 447 -17.08 16.29 -14.92
N MET A 448 -17.55 17.49 -14.56
CA MET A 448 -18.19 18.45 -15.47
C MET A 448 -17.16 19.32 -16.19
N TYR A 449 -16.14 18.68 -16.78
CA TYR A 449 -14.97 19.36 -17.36
C TYR A 449 -15.32 20.38 -18.44
N GLN A 450 -16.34 20.11 -19.26
CA GLN A 450 -16.79 21.04 -20.29
C GLN A 450 -17.33 22.35 -19.67
N ARG A 451 -18.14 22.26 -18.60
CA ARG A 451 -18.65 23.45 -17.91
C ARG A 451 -17.55 24.22 -17.17
N ALA A 452 -16.60 23.50 -16.57
CA ALA A 452 -15.41 24.10 -15.97
C ALA A 452 -14.63 24.93 -16.99
N ARG A 453 -14.38 24.37 -18.18
CA ARG A 453 -13.70 25.06 -19.30
C ARG A 453 -14.46 26.29 -19.79
N GLU A 454 -15.76 26.16 -20.02
CA GLU A 454 -16.61 27.28 -20.46
C GLU A 454 -16.65 28.43 -19.43
N CYS A 455 -16.69 28.08 -18.13
CA CYS A 455 -16.63 29.03 -17.04
C CYS A 455 -15.33 29.84 -17.07
N LEU A 456 -14.19 29.15 -17.18
CA LEU A 456 -12.86 29.78 -17.29
C LEU A 456 -12.71 30.63 -18.56
N GLN A 457 -13.16 30.14 -19.71
CA GLN A 457 -13.11 30.88 -20.97
C GLN A 457 -13.88 32.20 -20.89
N LYS A 458 -15.09 32.17 -20.34
CA LYS A 458 -15.89 33.39 -20.10
C LYS A 458 -15.18 34.35 -19.15
N ALA A 459 -14.50 33.84 -18.13
CA ALA A 459 -13.74 34.66 -17.18
C ALA A 459 -12.54 35.34 -17.85
N MET A 460 -11.82 34.63 -18.73
CA MET A 460 -10.65 35.15 -19.45
C MET A 460 -11.00 36.20 -20.52
N MET A 461 -12.19 36.16 -21.10
CA MET A 461 -12.64 37.11 -22.15
C MET A 461 -13.12 38.46 -21.60
N ARG A 462 -13.08 38.69 -20.28
CA ARG A 462 -13.59 39.93 -19.67
C ARG A 462 -12.63 41.10 -19.85
N GLU A 463 -13.19 42.27 -20.17
CA GLU A 463 -12.43 43.52 -20.24
C GLU A 463 -11.85 43.91 -18.88
N GLY A 464 -10.57 44.29 -18.85
CA GLY A 464 -9.89 44.76 -17.64
C GLY A 464 -9.45 43.67 -16.65
N ILE A 465 -9.33 42.41 -17.09
CA ILE A 465 -8.66 41.34 -16.33
C ILE A 465 -7.16 41.63 -16.21
N SER A 466 -6.56 41.40 -15.04
CA SER A 466 -5.12 41.54 -14.85
C SER A 466 -4.37 40.37 -15.50
N GLU A 467 -3.12 40.62 -15.90
CA GLU A 467 -2.25 39.59 -16.49
C GLU A 467 -2.03 38.39 -15.55
N ASP A 468 -1.87 38.66 -14.25
CA ASP A 468 -1.75 37.64 -13.20
C ASP A 468 -2.97 36.70 -13.15
N LEU A 469 -4.18 37.26 -13.20
CA LEU A 469 -5.42 36.48 -13.20
C LEU A 469 -5.61 35.70 -14.50
N LEU A 470 -5.23 36.29 -15.63
CA LEU A 470 -5.27 35.60 -16.92
C LEU A 470 -4.34 34.38 -16.92
N GLN A 471 -3.12 34.52 -16.39
CA GLN A 471 -2.17 33.42 -16.24
C GLN A 471 -2.70 32.34 -15.28
N LYS A 472 -3.33 32.76 -14.17
CA LYS A 472 -3.99 31.85 -13.21
C LYS A 472 -5.09 31.02 -13.88
N TYR A 473 -6.03 31.66 -14.55
CA TYR A 473 -7.12 30.97 -15.25
C TYR A 473 -6.64 30.09 -16.41
N SER A 474 -5.62 30.54 -17.15
CA SER A 474 -5.01 29.73 -18.21
C SER A 474 -4.40 28.43 -17.67
N SER A 475 -3.71 28.51 -16.52
CA SER A 475 -3.13 27.35 -15.83
C SER A 475 -4.22 26.35 -15.41
N ILE A 476 -5.29 26.83 -14.77
CA ILE A 476 -6.43 25.99 -14.40
C ILE A 476 -7.07 25.38 -15.64
N TYR A 477 -7.31 26.18 -16.68
CA TYR A 477 -7.92 25.71 -17.92
C TYR A 477 -7.11 24.58 -18.54
N LYS A 478 -5.78 24.69 -18.60
CA LYS A 478 -4.89 23.66 -19.14
C LYS A 478 -4.93 22.37 -18.30
N TYR A 479 -5.00 22.49 -16.99
CA TYR A 479 -5.16 21.34 -16.11
C TYR A 479 -6.49 20.61 -16.35
N VAL A 480 -7.60 21.35 -16.44
CA VAL A 480 -8.94 20.81 -16.73
C VAL A 480 -9.01 20.19 -18.12
N GLU A 481 -8.35 20.81 -19.11
CA GLU A 481 -8.22 20.27 -20.46
C GLU A 481 -7.48 18.93 -20.45
N GLY A 482 -6.39 18.80 -19.68
CA GLY A 482 -5.71 17.52 -19.48
C GLY A 482 -6.61 16.44 -18.85
N LEU A 483 -7.44 16.80 -17.87
CA LEU A 483 -8.44 15.89 -17.29
C LEU A 483 -9.55 15.48 -18.28
N TYR A 484 -9.99 16.42 -19.12
CA TYR A 484 -10.97 16.17 -20.17
C TYR A 484 -10.41 15.18 -21.21
N VAL A 485 -9.21 15.43 -21.73
CA VAL A 485 -8.52 14.52 -22.66
C VAL A 485 -8.36 13.14 -22.03
N LEU A 486 -7.95 13.07 -20.76
CA LEU A 486 -7.77 11.81 -20.04
C LEU A 486 -9.07 11.00 -19.85
N THR A 487 -10.24 11.62 -20.03
CA THR A 487 -11.55 10.97 -19.83
C THR A 487 -12.32 10.75 -21.14
N HIS A 488 -12.02 11.49 -22.20
CA HIS A 488 -12.77 11.45 -23.44
C HIS A 488 -11.96 10.94 -24.63
N GLU A 489 -10.64 11.18 -24.63
CA GLU A 489 -9.78 10.77 -25.74
C GLU A 489 -9.04 9.47 -25.42
N PRO A 490 -8.76 8.62 -26.42
CA PRO A 490 -7.95 7.43 -26.23
C PRO A 490 -6.53 7.80 -25.80
N VAL A 491 -6.13 7.35 -24.62
CA VAL A 491 -4.86 7.73 -23.96
C VAL A 491 -3.65 6.98 -24.54
N HIS A 492 -3.82 6.26 -25.65
CA HIS A 492 -2.78 5.47 -26.31
C HIS A 492 -1.59 6.33 -26.78
N VAL A 493 -1.71 7.66 -26.69
CA VAL A 493 -0.63 8.64 -26.86
C VAL A 493 -0.39 9.36 -25.50
N PRO A 494 0.36 8.74 -24.56
CA PRO A 494 0.74 9.33 -23.28
C PRO A 494 1.18 10.80 -23.36
N GLU A 495 1.91 11.13 -24.42
CA GLU A 495 2.45 12.46 -24.69
C GLU A 495 1.38 13.56 -24.76
N ALA A 496 0.19 13.26 -25.30
CA ALA A 496 -0.86 14.27 -25.42
C ALA A 496 -1.41 14.68 -24.05
N VAL A 497 -1.72 13.70 -23.19
CA VAL A 497 -2.18 13.94 -21.82
C VAL A 497 -1.11 14.65 -21.00
N ILE A 498 0.14 14.18 -21.10
CA ILE A 498 1.27 14.71 -20.34
C ILE A 498 1.57 16.17 -20.73
N LYS A 499 1.54 16.51 -22.03
CA LYS A 499 1.76 17.88 -22.52
C LYS A 499 0.83 18.91 -21.88
N HIS A 500 -0.43 18.54 -21.59
CA HIS A 500 -1.35 19.45 -20.90
C HIS A 500 -0.92 19.72 -19.46
N PHE A 501 -0.44 18.71 -18.73
CA PHE A 501 0.02 18.87 -17.36
C PHE A 501 1.40 19.55 -17.29
N GLU A 502 2.31 19.27 -18.23
CA GLU A 502 3.61 19.95 -18.33
C GLU A 502 3.45 21.43 -18.65
N ALA A 503 2.48 21.79 -19.49
CA ALA A 503 2.18 23.19 -19.80
C ALA A 503 1.76 23.98 -18.54
N VAL A 504 1.11 23.33 -17.56
CA VAL A 504 0.75 23.98 -16.28
C VAL A 504 2.00 24.20 -15.42
N TYR A 505 2.88 23.21 -15.34
CA TYR A 505 4.12 23.31 -14.58
C TYR A 505 5.00 24.47 -15.07
N ASN A 506 5.14 24.62 -16.39
CA ASN A 506 5.93 25.71 -17.00
C ASN A 506 5.39 27.11 -16.71
N LEU A 507 4.19 27.23 -16.15
CA LEU A 507 3.60 28.51 -15.74
C LEU A 507 3.95 28.89 -14.29
N ASP A 508 4.61 28.01 -13.52
CA ASP A 508 5.10 28.21 -12.13
C ASP A 508 4.06 28.73 -11.13
N ARG A 509 2.83 28.19 -11.21
CA ARG A 509 1.69 28.62 -10.38
C ARG A 509 0.96 27.46 -9.67
N GLU A 510 1.47 26.23 -9.68
CA GLU A 510 0.76 25.05 -9.16
C GLU A 510 0.25 25.26 -7.72
N ASP A 511 1.12 25.77 -6.83
CA ASP A 511 0.80 26.04 -5.43
C ASP A 511 -0.21 27.18 -5.26
N ASP A 512 -0.12 28.24 -6.08
CA ASP A 512 -1.01 29.42 -6.06
C ASP A 512 -2.47 29.09 -6.45
N VAL A 513 -2.68 28.03 -7.26
CA VAL A 513 -4.01 27.55 -7.68
C VAL A 513 -4.47 26.30 -6.94
N GLY A 514 -3.60 25.65 -6.18
CA GLY A 514 -3.87 24.38 -5.51
C GLY A 514 -4.01 23.22 -6.50
N ILE A 515 -3.30 23.27 -7.63
CA ILE A 515 -3.25 22.23 -8.65
C ILE A 515 -1.99 21.38 -8.41
N ARG A 516 -2.01 20.11 -8.84
CA ARG A 516 -0.89 19.17 -8.63
C ARG A 516 -0.53 18.45 -9.95
N SER A 517 -0.16 19.21 -10.98
CA SER A 517 0.13 18.66 -12.32
C SER A 517 1.35 17.74 -12.30
N LEU A 518 2.43 18.13 -11.62
CA LEU A 518 3.61 17.25 -11.47
C LEU A 518 3.25 15.90 -10.84
N ARG A 519 2.42 15.93 -9.79
CA ARG A 519 1.93 14.71 -9.13
C ARG A 519 1.07 13.87 -10.08
N MET A 520 0.30 14.50 -10.96
CA MET A 520 -0.49 13.78 -11.97
C MET A 520 0.41 13.08 -12.98
N ILE A 521 1.41 13.77 -13.52
CA ILE A 521 2.37 13.22 -14.48
C ILE A 521 3.14 12.05 -13.85
N LYS A 522 3.66 12.24 -12.63
CA LYS A 522 4.34 11.19 -11.85
C LYS A 522 3.46 9.95 -11.68
N ARG A 523 2.20 10.13 -11.26
CA ARG A 523 1.24 9.02 -11.08
C ARG A 523 0.92 8.31 -12.40
N PHE A 524 0.85 9.05 -13.49
CA PHE A 524 0.56 8.49 -14.80
C PHE A 524 1.70 7.60 -15.31
N TYR A 525 2.95 8.08 -15.23
CA TYR A 525 4.12 7.27 -15.55
C TYR A 525 4.29 6.08 -14.60
N GLU A 526 4.02 6.24 -13.30
CA GLU A 526 4.03 5.13 -12.35
C GLU A 526 3.01 4.04 -12.77
N TYR A 527 1.78 4.44 -13.12
CA TYR A 527 0.75 3.53 -13.60
C TYR A 527 1.13 2.83 -14.92
N LEU A 528 1.70 3.55 -15.89
CA LEU A 528 2.17 2.95 -17.13
C LEU A 528 3.30 1.93 -16.87
N GLY A 529 4.19 2.24 -15.93
CA GLY A 529 5.23 1.32 -15.48
C GLY A 529 4.64 0.03 -14.90
N ASP A 530 3.67 0.15 -13.98
CA ASP A 530 2.99 -1.00 -13.37
C ASP A 530 2.23 -1.83 -14.41
N LYS A 531 1.57 -1.17 -15.37
CA LYS A 531 0.90 -1.85 -16.49
C LYS A 531 1.89 -2.65 -17.33
N HIS A 532 3.00 -2.05 -17.74
CA HIS A 532 4.03 -2.73 -18.52
C HIS A 532 4.70 -3.86 -17.76
N TYR A 533 4.89 -3.71 -16.44
CA TYR A 533 5.42 -4.76 -15.58
C TYR A 533 4.51 -6.00 -15.60
N HIS A 534 3.20 -5.83 -15.42
CA HIS A 534 2.22 -6.92 -15.49
C HIS A 534 2.14 -7.58 -16.87
N GLU A 535 2.28 -6.79 -17.94
CA GLU A 535 2.36 -7.28 -19.32
C GLU A 535 3.71 -7.94 -19.66
N ARG A 536 4.62 -8.07 -18.67
CA ARG A 536 5.98 -8.60 -18.82
C ARG A 536 6.87 -7.82 -19.80
N GLN A 537 6.59 -6.53 -19.99
CA GLN A 537 7.36 -5.57 -20.79
C GLN A 537 8.31 -4.77 -19.90
N PHE A 538 9.29 -5.45 -19.31
CA PHE A 538 10.09 -4.92 -18.19
C PHE A 538 10.96 -3.71 -18.54
N ASP A 539 11.53 -3.65 -19.74
CA ASP A 539 12.32 -2.49 -20.17
C ASP A 539 11.48 -1.22 -20.26
N LYS A 540 10.24 -1.35 -20.78
CA LYS A 540 9.29 -0.25 -20.80
C LYS A 540 8.83 0.14 -19.40
N ALA A 541 8.62 -0.84 -18.52
CA ALA A 541 8.29 -0.58 -17.12
C ALA A 541 9.37 0.27 -16.45
N ILE A 542 10.65 -0.13 -16.59
CA ILE A 542 11.80 0.63 -16.08
C ILE A 542 11.85 2.04 -16.67
N ALA A 543 11.65 2.20 -17.98
CA ALA A 543 11.64 3.51 -18.62
C ALA A 543 10.56 4.41 -18.01
N CYS A 544 9.33 3.92 -17.84
CA CYS A 544 8.25 4.67 -17.22
C CYS A 544 8.54 5.02 -15.75
N TYR A 545 9.09 4.09 -14.96
CA TYR A 545 9.47 4.40 -13.58
C TYR A 545 10.56 5.46 -13.49
N ARG A 546 11.53 5.47 -14.42
CA ARG A 546 12.56 6.51 -14.51
C ARG A 546 11.97 7.86 -14.91
N GLU A 547 11.00 7.90 -15.81
CA GLU A 547 10.27 9.14 -16.10
C GLU A 547 9.50 9.63 -14.86
N ALA A 548 8.84 8.75 -14.10
CA ALA A 548 8.19 9.12 -12.86
C ALA A 548 9.17 9.71 -11.83
N LEU A 549 10.40 9.18 -11.75
CA LEU A 549 11.46 9.68 -10.87
C LEU A 549 11.92 11.10 -11.22
N LYS A 550 11.79 11.57 -12.47
CA LYS A 550 12.11 12.97 -12.81
C LYS A 550 11.24 13.97 -12.04
N TYR A 551 10.03 13.56 -11.67
CA TYR A 551 9.07 14.39 -10.93
C TYR A 551 9.04 14.09 -9.43
N SER A 552 9.65 13.00 -8.98
CA SER A 552 9.79 12.66 -7.57
C SER A 552 11.09 11.88 -7.33
N PRO A 553 12.25 12.54 -7.45
CA PRO A 553 13.55 11.88 -7.53
C PRO A 553 13.92 11.09 -6.28
N HIS A 554 13.40 11.50 -5.11
CA HIS A 554 13.75 10.92 -3.81
C HIS A 554 12.71 9.90 -3.30
N GLU A 555 11.80 9.44 -4.15
CA GLU A 555 10.79 8.46 -3.76
C GLU A 555 11.36 7.03 -3.81
N LEU A 556 11.76 6.52 -2.64
CA LEU A 556 12.35 5.18 -2.52
C LEU A 556 11.46 4.07 -3.11
N LYS A 557 10.13 4.23 -3.09
CA LYS A 557 9.19 3.30 -3.72
C LYS A 557 9.43 3.14 -5.22
N LEU A 558 9.60 4.25 -5.94
CA LEU A 558 9.87 4.22 -7.39
C LEU A 558 11.23 3.60 -7.69
N HIS A 559 12.26 3.97 -6.92
CA HIS A 559 13.58 3.34 -7.04
C HIS A 559 13.53 1.83 -6.79
N ARG A 560 12.74 1.37 -5.80
CA ARG A 560 12.51 -0.06 -5.55
C ARG A 560 11.84 -0.75 -6.72
N LYS A 561 10.90 -0.10 -7.41
CA LYS A 561 10.26 -0.64 -8.62
C LYS A 561 11.29 -0.82 -9.75
N VAL A 562 12.15 0.17 -10.00
CA VAL A 562 13.26 0.07 -10.97
C VAL A 562 14.19 -1.10 -10.62
N ASN A 563 14.74 -1.10 -9.40
CA ASN A 563 15.76 -2.07 -9.00
C ASN A 563 15.18 -3.49 -8.90
N SER A 564 13.95 -3.66 -8.41
CA SER A 564 13.31 -4.98 -8.37
C SER A 564 13.02 -5.53 -9.76
N THR A 565 12.71 -4.65 -10.72
CA THR A 565 12.52 -5.05 -12.12
C THR A 565 13.84 -5.47 -12.76
N GLN A 566 14.93 -4.74 -12.50
CA GLN A 566 16.29 -5.11 -12.95
C GLN A 566 16.78 -6.42 -12.32
N MET A 567 16.46 -6.65 -11.04
CA MET A 567 16.86 -7.83 -10.28
C MET A 567 15.84 -8.98 -10.36
N ARG A 568 14.82 -8.90 -11.23
CA ARG A 568 13.69 -9.85 -11.24
C ARG A 568 14.17 -11.30 -11.28
N ASP A 569 15.04 -11.64 -12.23
CA ASP A 569 15.45 -13.02 -12.48
C ASP A 569 16.22 -13.62 -11.29
N ILE A 570 17.13 -12.85 -10.69
CA ILE A 570 17.89 -13.29 -9.52
C ILE A 570 17.03 -13.36 -8.25
N LEU A 571 16.02 -12.49 -8.12
CA LEU A 571 15.07 -12.53 -7.01
C LEU A 571 14.15 -13.75 -7.14
N GLU A 572 13.65 -14.02 -8.34
CA GLU A 572 12.82 -15.19 -8.64
C GLU A 572 13.59 -16.48 -8.36
N GLU A 573 14.84 -16.59 -8.84
CA GLU A 573 15.69 -17.76 -8.57
C GLU A 573 15.96 -17.95 -7.06
N TYR A 574 16.24 -16.85 -6.34
CA TYR A 574 16.46 -16.91 -4.90
C TYR A 574 15.23 -17.45 -4.17
N PHE A 575 14.07 -16.83 -4.39
CA PHE A 575 12.84 -17.23 -3.70
C PHE A 575 12.40 -18.65 -4.08
N ASP A 576 12.59 -19.08 -5.32
CA ASP A 576 12.31 -20.46 -5.74
C ASP A 576 13.22 -21.50 -5.04
N ARG A 577 14.50 -21.17 -4.79
CA ARG A 577 15.39 -22.04 -4.00
C ARG A 577 14.99 -22.07 -2.53
N ILE A 578 14.62 -20.92 -1.95
CA ILE A 578 14.14 -20.82 -0.56
C ILE A 578 12.84 -21.62 -0.40
N ASP A 579 11.88 -21.47 -1.30
CA ASP A 579 10.59 -22.15 -1.24
C ASP A 579 10.74 -23.66 -1.37
N ARG A 580 11.57 -24.14 -2.31
CA ARG A 580 11.87 -25.57 -2.46
C ARG A 580 12.49 -26.15 -1.18
N ARG A 581 13.50 -25.49 -0.62
CA ARG A 581 14.14 -25.94 0.61
C ARG A 581 13.16 -25.97 1.77
N TYR A 582 12.30 -24.95 1.89
CA TYR A 582 11.30 -24.88 2.94
C TYR A 582 10.28 -26.01 2.84
N GLN A 583 9.85 -26.33 1.61
CA GLN A 583 8.95 -27.46 1.34
C GLN A 583 9.61 -28.82 1.64
N GLU A 584 10.87 -29.02 1.25
CA GLU A 584 11.66 -30.23 1.59
C GLU A 584 11.81 -30.43 3.10
N LEU A 585 12.03 -29.34 3.84
CA LEU A 585 12.09 -29.33 5.29
C LEU A 585 10.70 -29.36 5.96
N ASN A 586 9.66 -29.66 5.19
CA ASN A 586 8.31 -29.81 5.69
C ASN A 586 7.83 -28.54 6.43
N TYR A 587 8.10 -27.38 5.85
CA TYR A 587 7.74 -26.05 6.37
C TYR A 587 8.38 -25.70 7.73
N LYS A 588 9.55 -26.27 8.04
CA LYS A 588 10.34 -25.92 9.23
C LYS A 588 11.60 -25.14 8.84
N GLU A 589 11.92 -24.11 9.60
CA GLU A 589 13.22 -23.46 9.53
C GLU A 589 14.23 -24.30 10.32
N SER A 590 15.35 -24.65 9.69
CA SER A 590 16.45 -25.34 10.34
C SER A 590 17.30 -24.38 11.17
N GLU A 591 18.15 -24.89 12.07
CA GLU A 591 19.04 -24.06 12.90
C GLU A 591 20.01 -23.21 12.06
N ASP A 592 20.32 -23.63 10.83
CA ASP A 592 21.18 -22.97 9.86
C ASP A 592 20.42 -22.11 8.83
N TRP A 593 19.12 -21.83 9.03
CA TRP A 593 18.27 -21.18 8.02
C TRP A 593 18.79 -19.83 7.52
N GLU A 594 19.27 -18.96 8.42
CA GLU A 594 19.83 -17.67 8.02
C GLU A 594 21.16 -17.81 7.27
N GLN A 595 21.96 -18.83 7.60
CA GLN A 595 23.19 -19.14 6.87
C GLN A 595 22.86 -19.67 5.47
N PHE A 596 21.86 -20.54 5.35
CA PHE A 596 21.38 -21.05 4.06
C PHE A 596 20.86 -19.91 3.17
N LYS A 597 20.06 -18.98 3.72
CA LYS A 597 19.60 -17.79 3.01
C LYS A 597 20.76 -16.94 2.52
N LEU A 598 21.73 -16.64 3.39
CA LEU A 598 22.91 -15.87 3.02
C LEU A 598 23.73 -16.57 1.92
N GLY A 599 24.01 -17.86 2.08
CA GLY A 599 24.78 -18.64 1.11
C GLY A 599 24.10 -18.68 -0.26
N THR A 600 22.79 -18.92 -0.28
CA THR A 600 21.99 -18.90 -1.51
C THR A 600 22.02 -17.52 -2.18
N ALA A 601 21.88 -16.44 -1.40
CA ALA A 601 21.95 -15.09 -1.93
C ALA A 601 23.32 -14.76 -2.53
N LEU A 602 24.41 -15.12 -1.84
CA LEU A 602 25.78 -14.90 -2.33
C LEU A 602 26.07 -15.68 -3.62
N GLU A 603 25.68 -16.95 -3.66
CA GLU A 603 25.87 -17.82 -4.83
C GLU A 603 25.16 -17.24 -6.07
N ILE A 604 23.88 -16.90 -5.94
CA ILE A 604 23.07 -16.36 -7.04
C ILE A 604 23.61 -15.00 -7.47
N PHE A 605 23.81 -14.08 -6.52
CA PHE A 605 24.20 -12.72 -6.83
C PHE A 605 25.55 -12.67 -7.55
N TYR A 606 26.60 -13.30 -7.01
CA TYR A 606 27.93 -13.28 -7.62
C TYR A 606 28.07 -14.21 -8.84
N GLY A 607 27.17 -15.18 -8.98
CA GLY A 607 27.02 -15.95 -10.22
C GLY A 607 26.46 -15.10 -11.37
N TYR A 608 25.54 -14.18 -11.07
CA TYR A 608 24.80 -13.37 -12.05
C TYR A 608 25.41 -11.99 -12.32
N GLU A 609 25.99 -11.34 -11.31
CA GLU A 609 26.58 -9.99 -11.39
C GLU A 609 27.59 -9.87 -12.53
N ARG A 610 28.36 -10.94 -12.80
CA ARG A 610 29.33 -11.01 -13.90
C ARG A 610 28.69 -10.91 -15.30
N ARG A 611 27.37 -10.89 -15.41
CA ARG A 611 26.59 -10.87 -16.65
C ARG A 611 25.62 -9.68 -16.76
N SER A 612 25.53 -8.83 -15.73
CA SER A 612 24.49 -7.80 -15.62
C SER A 612 25.06 -6.40 -15.37
N ASN A 613 24.30 -5.38 -15.77
CA ASN A 613 24.60 -3.99 -15.49
C ASN A 613 23.52 -3.39 -14.58
N PHE A 614 23.76 -3.38 -13.27
CA PHE A 614 22.84 -2.78 -12.30
C PHE A 614 23.07 -1.26 -12.26
N SER A 615 21.99 -0.47 -12.20
CA SER A 615 22.12 0.99 -12.21
C SER A 615 22.26 1.63 -10.81
N SER A 616 22.52 0.85 -9.77
CA SER A 616 22.59 1.32 -8.38
C SER A 616 24.02 1.36 -7.87
N ARG A 617 24.28 2.19 -6.85
CA ARG A 617 25.60 2.30 -6.20
C ARG A 617 26.03 0.98 -5.54
N GLU A 618 25.14 0.34 -4.78
CA GLU A 618 25.40 -0.90 -4.03
C GLU A 618 24.34 -1.97 -4.36
N PRO A 619 24.42 -2.62 -5.54
CA PRO A 619 23.40 -3.59 -5.96
C PRO A 619 23.31 -4.80 -5.01
N TRP A 620 24.43 -5.21 -4.40
CA TRP A 620 24.45 -6.28 -3.41
C TRP A 620 23.58 -5.95 -2.19
N LEU A 621 23.69 -4.75 -1.62
CA LEU A 621 22.92 -4.37 -0.43
C LEU A 621 21.42 -4.27 -0.73
N ILE A 622 21.06 -3.84 -1.94
CA ILE A 622 19.66 -3.86 -2.41
C ILE A 622 19.15 -5.29 -2.49
N PHE A 623 19.90 -6.19 -3.13
CA PHE A 623 19.54 -7.60 -3.23
C PHE A 623 19.44 -8.26 -1.85
N PHE A 624 20.43 -8.04 -0.99
CA PHE A 624 20.50 -8.54 0.38
C PHE A 624 19.31 -8.11 1.24
N ARG A 625 18.90 -6.83 1.15
CA ARG A 625 17.68 -6.32 1.80
C ARG A 625 16.43 -7.01 1.32
N ARG A 626 16.35 -7.28 0.01
CA ARG A 626 15.18 -7.90 -0.64
C ARG A 626 15.11 -9.40 -0.41
N THR A 627 16.21 -10.05 -0.03
CA THR A 627 16.33 -11.51 0.08
C THR A 627 16.60 -11.97 1.52
N VAL A 628 17.83 -11.82 2.00
CA VAL A 628 18.27 -12.32 3.31
C VAL A 628 17.55 -11.58 4.45
N LEU A 629 17.41 -10.26 4.32
CA LEU A 629 16.67 -9.46 5.32
C LEU A 629 15.18 -9.34 5.02
N HIS A 630 14.64 -10.09 4.06
CA HIS A 630 13.20 -10.12 3.78
C HIS A 630 12.42 -10.53 5.04
N GLY A 631 11.26 -9.89 5.29
CA GLY A 631 10.45 -10.13 6.49
C GLY A 631 11.07 -9.67 7.82
N LYS A 632 12.22 -8.95 7.82
CA LYS A 632 12.78 -8.34 9.04
C LYS A 632 12.27 -6.91 9.24
N LYS A 633 12.13 -6.48 10.50
CA LYS A 633 11.73 -5.10 10.87
C LYS A 633 12.72 -4.05 10.32
N PRO A 634 12.25 -2.84 9.97
CA PRO A 634 13.11 -1.73 9.54
C PRO A 634 14.28 -1.43 10.49
N SER A 635 14.07 -1.36 11.80
CA SER A 635 15.15 -1.11 12.78
C SER A 635 16.24 -2.19 12.77
N TYR A 636 15.84 -3.46 12.62
CA TYR A 636 16.77 -4.57 12.50
C TYR A 636 17.59 -4.46 11.20
N LYS A 637 16.90 -4.21 10.06
CA LYS A 637 17.56 -3.99 8.76
C LYS A 637 18.57 -2.86 8.86
N LEU A 638 18.17 -1.72 9.41
CA LEU A 638 19.00 -0.54 9.62
C LEU A 638 20.23 -0.85 10.48
N SER A 639 20.05 -1.56 11.60
CA SER A 639 21.15 -1.95 12.48
C SER A 639 22.19 -2.82 11.78
N ILE A 640 21.75 -3.76 10.95
CA ILE A 640 22.64 -4.57 10.11
C ILE A 640 23.37 -3.67 9.11
N LEU A 641 22.64 -2.85 8.35
CA LEU A 641 23.20 -2.01 7.29
C LEU A 641 24.21 -0.99 7.82
N THR A 642 23.95 -0.34 8.96
CA THR A 642 24.91 0.58 9.59
C THR A 642 26.19 -0.16 10.01
N LYS A 643 26.11 -1.40 10.52
CA LYS A 643 27.31 -2.22 10.80
C LYS A 643 28.05 -2.61 9.52
N LEU A 644 27.34 -3.00 8.47
CA LEU A 644 27.94 -3.32 7.19
C LEU A 644 28.62 -2.11 6.55
N LEU A 645 28.04 -0.92 6.65
CA LEU A 645 28.65 0.33 6.19
C LEU A 645 29.98 0.61 6.92
N ARG A 646 30.01 0.38 8.25
CA ARG A 646 31.26 0.51 9.03
C ARG A 646 32.30 -0.53 8.62
N LEU A 647 31.88 -1.78 8.38
CA LEU A 647 32.77 -2.84 7.90
C LEU A 647 33.34 -2.48 6.52
N TYR A 648 32.48 -2.08 5.58
CA TYR A 648 32.86 -1.62 4.24
C TYR A 648 33.98 -0.58 4.28
N LYS A 649 33.78 0.47 5.09
CA LYS A 649 34.76 1.55 5.22
C LYS A 649 36.09 1.04 5.79
N ASN A 650 36.04 0.17 6.79
CA ASN A 650 37.27 -0.35 7.39
C ASN A 650 38.01 -1.31 6.46
N LEU A 651 37.30 -2.14 5.69
CA LEU A 651 37.88 -2.99 4.64
C LEU A 651 38.64 -2.17 3.61
N ASN A 652 38.13 -0.99 3.25
CA ASN A 652 38.78 -0.12 2.29
C ASN A 652 39.89 0.76 2.88
N ARG A 653 39.69 1.33 4.07
CA ARG A 653 40.52 2.47 4.54
C ARG A 653 41.31 2.24 5.82
N ALA A 654 40.99 1.23 6.63
CA ALA A 654 41.65 1.04 7.91
C ALA A 654 43.10 0.53 7.73
N SER A 655 43.98 0.78 8.70
CA SER A 655 45.23 0.03 8.75
C SER A 655 44.94 -1.43 9.09
N ASP A 656 45.81 -2.36 8.68
CA ASP A 656 45.64 -3.79 8.95
C ASP A 656 45.42 -4.06 10.44
N TYR A 657 46.18 -3.39 11.33
CA TYR A 657 45.97 -3.47 12.77
C TYR A 657 44.56 -3.07 13.22
N LYS A 658 44.03 -1.96 12.69
CA LYS A 658 42.68 -1.48 13.02
C LYS A 658 41.61 -2.44 12.49
N LEU A 659 41.79 -2.93 11.26
CA LEU A 659 40.87 -3.89 10.64
C LEU A 659 40.84 -5.22 11.40
N SER A 660 41.99 -5.79 11.75
CA SER A 660 42.06 -7.02 12.56
C SER A 660 41.40 -6.87 13.93
N LYS A 661 41.58 -5.70 14.56
CA LYS A 661 40.93 -5.40 15.85
C LYS A 661 39.40 -5.31 15.71
N LEU A 662 38.91 -4.73 14.62
CA LEU A 662 37.48 -4.67 14.32
C LEU A 662 36.91 -6.07 14.08
N LEU A 663 37.51 -6.83 13.17
CA LEU A 663 37.05 -8.17 12.78
C LEU A 663 37.02 -9.12 13.98
N SER A 664 38.05 -9.10 14.82
CA SER A 664 38.10 -9.93 16.04
C SER A 664 37.10 -9.47 17.10
N LYS A 665 37.04 -8.18 17.44
CA LYS A 665 36.22 -7.70 18.57
C LYS A 665 34.74 -7.58 18.25
N GLU A 666 34.39 -7.11 17.06
CA GLU A 666 33.00 -6.80 16.72
C GLU A 666 32.31 -7.92 15.94
N PHE A 667 33.07 -8.67 15.14
CA PHE A 667 32.54 -9.75 14.30
C PHE A 667 32.95 -11.16 14.78
N GLY A 668 33.87 -11.26 15.75
CA GLY A 668 34.29 -12.55 16.30
C GLY A 668 35.04 -13.43 15.30
N SER A 669 35.70 -12.82 14.30
CA SER A 669 36.49 -13.56 13.31
C SER A 669 37.73 -14.19 13.94
N SER A 670 38.03 -15.42 13.53
CA SER A 670 39.24 -16.15 13.87
C SER A 670 40.49 -15.54 13.21
N VAL A 671 41.66 -15.93 13.69
CA VAL A 671 42.94 -15.47 13.14
C VAL A 671 43.08 -15.84 11.66
N ASP A 672 42.69 -17.06 11.28
CA ASP A 672 42.79 -17.55 9.90
C ASP A 672 41.83 -16.81 8.95
N GLU A 673 40.62 -16.51 9.40
CA GLU A 673 39.66 -15.69 8.64
C GLU A 673 40.18 -14.26 8.43
N ILE A 674 40.77 -13.67 9.47
CA ILE A 674 41.37 -12.32 9.39
C ILE A 674 42.55 -12.33 8.41
N ASP A 675 43.44 -13.30 8.51
CA ASP A 675 44.59 -13.43 7.62
C ASP A 675 44.18 -13.60 6.15
N SER A 676 43.13 -14.39 5.90
CA SER A 676 42.53 -14.55 4.57
C SER A 676 42.01 -13.23 4.00
N ILE A 677 41.28 -12.45 4.82
CA ILE A 677 40.76 -11.12 4.42
C ILE A 677 41.89 -10.15 4.14
N LEU A 678 42.91 -10.08 5.02
CA LEU A 678 44.06 -9.18 4.83
C LEU A 678 44.88 -9.55 3.60
N THR A 679 45.10 -10.83 3.37
CA THR A 679 45.81 -11.33 2.19
C THR A 679 45.07 -10.93 0.91
N PHE A 680 43.77 -11.16 0.85
CA PHE A 680 42.95 -10.75 -0.29
C PHE A 680 42.98 -9.23 -0.50
N ARG A 681 42.79 -8.47 0.57
CA ARG A 681 42.83 -6.99 0.56
C ARG A 681 44.17 -6.47 0.04
N ASN A 682 45.29 -6.95 0.60
CA ASN A 682 46.63 -6.52 0.25
C ASN A 682 46.98 -6.89 -1.20
N SER A 683 46.51 -8.04 -1.69
CA SER A 683 46.66 -8.40 -3.11
C SER A 683 45.95 -7.42 -4.05
N ARG A 684 44.73 -6.97 -3.69
CA ARG A 684 43.99 -5.97 -4.48
C ARG A 684 44.63 -4.58 -4.41
N ILE A 685 45.14 -4.16 -3.24
CA ILE A 685 45.93 -2.92 -3.11
C ILE A 685 47.13 -2.95 -4.06
N GLU A 686 47.83 -4.08 -4.14
CA GLU A 686 48.98 -4.22 -5.03
C GLU A 686 48.59 -4.13 -6.51
N ILE A 687 47.48 -4.75 -6.90
CA ILE A 687 46.93 -4.65 -8.26
C ILE A 687 46.57 -3.19 -8.60
N LEU A 688 45.89 -2.48 -7.69
CA LEU A 688 45.52 -1.08 -7.89
C LEU A 688 46.75 -0.18 -8.06
N ARG A 689 47.78 -0.37 -7.22
CA ARG A 689 49.07 0.36 -7.33
C ARG A 689 49.77 0.14 -8.67
N ARG A 690 49.68 -1.06 -9.25
CA ARG A 690 50.25 -1.40 -10.56
C ARG A 690 49.44 -0.84 -11.73
N SER A 691 48.17 -0.47 -11.50
CA SER A 691 47.23 -0.04 -12.54
C SER A 691 47.14 1.48 -12.69
N THR A 692 47.62 2.27 -11.73
CA THR A 692 47.75 3.73 -11.81
C THR A 692 48.99 4.16 -12.62
N PRO A 693 48.86 4.83 -13.79
CA PRO A 693 50.02 5.35 -14.52
C PRO A 693 50.71 6.45 -13.71
N GLN A 694 52.05 6.44 -13.67
CA GLN A 694 52.82 7.61 -13.25
C GLN A 694 52.60 8.72 -14.28
N HIS A 695 52.11 9.88 -13.83
CA HIS A 695 52.01 11.09 -14.64
C HIS A 695 53.40 11.56 -15.07
N ASP A 696 53.81 11.25 -16.30
CA ASP A 696 54.72 12.10 -17.07
C ASP A 696 53.88 12.98 -17.99
N GLY A 697 54.10 14.30 -17.88
CA GLY A 697 53.25 15.32 -18.47
C GLY A 697 53.19 15.26 -20.00
N VAL A 698 52.01 14.94 -20.54
CA VAL A 698 51.59 15.34 -21.89
C VAL A 698 50.10 15.64 -21.84
N SER A 699 49.72 16.80 -22.37
CA SER A 699 48.34 17.25 -22.58
C SER A 699 47.59 16.28 -23.50
N HIS A 700 46.43 15.78 -23.06
CA HIS A 700 45.52 15.05 -23.94
C HIS A 700 44.32 15.89 -24.35
N SER A 701 44.22 16.05 -25.66
CA SER A 701 43.11 16.57 -26.45
C SER A 701 41.90 15.65 -26.41
N GLU A 702 40.74 16.26 -26.62
CA GLU A 702 39.43 15.69 -26.92
C GLU A 702 39.49 14.50 -27.89
N GLN A 703 38.95 13.35 -27.47
CA GLN A 703 38.18 12.39 -28.29
C GLN A 703 37.86 11.12 -27.47
N SER A 704 36.62 11.01 -27.00
CA SER A 704 35.90 9.73 -26.80
C SER A 704 34.47 10.00 -26.31
N GLU A 705 33.64 10.53 -27.21
CA GLU A 705 32.21 10.23 -27.19
C GLU A 705 31.99 8.93 -27.99
N GLU A 706 31.01 8.13 -27.56
CA GLU A 706 30.64 6.79 -28.09
C GLU A 706 31.36 5.58 -27.46
N THR A 707 30.99 5.26 -26.22
CA THR A 707 30.59 3.91 -25.74
C THR A 707 30.12 4.02 -24.29
N GLY A 708 29.07 3.27 -23.92
CA GLY A 708 28.21 3.54 -22.76
C GLY A 708 28.89 3.66 -21.40
N PHE A 709 28.39 4.63 -20.63
CA PHE A 709 28.48 4.82 -19.17
C PHE A 709 29.32 3.78 -18.40
N ASN A 710 30.60 4.10 -18.23
CA ASN A 710 31.45 3.51 -17.20
C ASN A 710 31.01 4.04 -15.84
N TYR A 711 30.41 3.18 -15.00
CA TYR A 711 30.43 3.41 -13.55
C TYR A 711 31.88 3.63 -13.15
N GLY A 712 32.16 4.71 -12.41
CA GLY A 712 33.44 4.93 -11.78
C GLY A 712 33.76 3.77 -10.85
N ARG A 713 34.46 2.74 -11.35
CA ARG A 713 35.28 1.87 -10.52
C ARG A 713 36.37 2.77 -9.94
N GLY A 714 36.09 3.37 -8.78
CA GLY A 714 37.08 4.09 -8.02
C GLY A 714 38.22 3.16 -7.59
N ASN A 715 39.29 3.73 -7.05
CA ASN A 715 40.43 3.01 -6.47
C ASN A 715 40.09 2.25 -5.16
N GLU A 716 38.86 1.73 -5.03
CA GLU A 716 38.39 1.00 -3.85
C GLU A 716 38.87 -0.46 -3.89
N ILE A 717 39.24 -0.99 -2.72
CA ILE A 717 39.75 -2.35 -2.57
C ILE A 717 38.59 -3.35 -2.63
N PHE A 718 37.49 -3.06 -1.95
CA PHE A 718 36.23 -3.78 -2.01
C PHE A 718 35.17 -2.82 -2.52
N HIS A 719 34.39 -3.23 -3.52
CA HIS A 719 33.27 -2.47 -4.06
C HIS A 719 31.97 -2.71 -3.29
N SER A 720 31.90 -3.78 -2.51
CA SER A 720 30.81 -4.02 -1.57
C SER A 720 31.27 -4.99 -0.48
N VAL A 721 30.61 -4.98 0.68
CA VAL A 721 30.88 -5.98 1.73
C VAL A 721 30.60 -7.41 1.26
N GLY A 722 29.70 -7.60 0.28
CA GLY A 722 29.40 -8.92 -0.28
C GLY A 722 30.61 -9.59 -0.91
N GLU A 723 31.60 -8.83 -1.38
CA GLU A 723 32.79 -9.37 -2.05
C GLU A 723 33.70 -10.15 -1.09
N LEU A 724 33.43 -10.12 0.22
CA LEU A 724 34.00 -11.06 1.17
C LEU A 724 33.75 -12.53 0.74
N TYR A 725 32.67 -12.81 0.01
CA TYR A 725 32.42 -14.12 -0.60
C TYR A 725 33.51 -14.58 -1.58
N LEU A 726 34.27 -13.65 -2.17
CA LEU A 726 35.37 -13.96 -3.08
C LEU A 726 36.69 -14.26 -2.36
N VAL A 727 36.75 -14.05 -1.04
CA VAL A 727 37.93 -14.30 -0.21
C VAL A 727 38.08 -15.80 0.02
N ARG A 728 39.13 -16.39 -0.55
CA ARG A 728 39.47 -17.80 -0.30
C ARG A 728 39.81 -17.99 1.18
N GLY A 729 39.26 -19.03 1.79
CA GLY A 729 39.49 -19.35 3.21
C GLY A 729 38.34 -18.92 4.14
N LEU A 730 37.40 -18.09 3.67
CA LEU A 730 36.18 -17.80 4.44
C LEU A 730 35.12 -18.89 4.22
N SER A 731 34.70 -19.53 5.31
CA SER A 731 33.56 -20.45 5.32
C SER A 731 32.24 -19.67 5.30
N LEU A 732 31.12 -20.36 5.02
CA LEU A 732 29.79 -19.75 5.13
C LEU A 732 29.49 -19.28 6.56
N GLU A 733 30.02 -19.96 7.59
CA GLU A 733 29.92 -19.54 8.98
C GLU A 733 30.68 -18.21 9.20
N GLY A 734 31.89 -18.09 8.67
CA GLY A 734 32.68 -16.86 8.72
C GLY A 734 32.00 -15.70 8.00
N LEU A 735 31.44 -15.96 6.81
CA LEU A 735 30.64 -14.99 6.05
C LEU A 735 29.39 -14.58 6.83
N SER A 736 28.71 -15.51 7.50
CA SER A 736 27.55 -15.20 8.32
C SER A 736 27.90 -14.30 9.51
N LYS A 737 29.06 -14.49 10.15
CA LYS A 737 29.52 -13.61 11.24
C LYS A 737 29.72 -12.17 10.76
N LEU A 738 30.23 -12.01 9.53
CA LEU A 738 30.56 -10.72 8.93
C LEU A 738 29.35 -10.01 8.32
N LEU A 739 28.51 -10.73 7.58
CA LEU A 739 27.41 -10.18 6.78
C LEU A 739 26.05 -10.22 7.50
N LEU A 740 25.91 -11.09 8.51
CA LEU A 740 24.77 -11.14 9.43
C LEU A 740 25.27 -11.00 10.89
N PRO A 741 25.94 -9.88 11.22
CA PRO A 741 26.48 -9.69 12.56
C PRO A 741 25.35 -9.62 13.58
N ARG A 742 25.63 -10.06 14.82
CA ARG A 742 24.68 -9.90 15.92
C ARG A 742 24.41 -8.41 16.14
N VAL A 743 23.14 -8.03 16.11
CA VAL A 743 22.68 -6.66 16.37
C VAL A 743 21.61 -6.67 17.45
N ILE A 744 21.60 -5.63 18.27
CA ILE A 744 20.52 -5.34 19.21
C ILE A 744 19.90 -4.03 18.71
N PRO A 745 18.69 -4.06 18.15
CA PRO A 745 18.01 -2.84 17.71
C PRO A 745 17.87 -1.86 18.88
N GLU A 746 18.18 -0.58 18.66
CA GLU A 746 18.02 0.47 19.68
C GLU A 746 16.54 0.82 19.92
N SER A 747 15.70 0.65 18.90
CA SER A 747 14.22 0.70 18.98
C SER A 747 13.67 -0.71 19.17
N GLN A 748 12.85 -0.92 20.21
CA GLN A 748 12.11 -2.18 20.42
C GLN A 748 10.65 -2.09 19.93
N ASN A 749 10.31 -1.11 19.09
CA ASN A 749 8.91 -0.80 18.77
C ASN A 749 8.18 -2.02 18.17
N GLU A 750 7.07 -2.40 18.80
CA GLU A 750 6.23 -3.52 18.36
C GLU A 750 5.42 -3.19 17.09
N LEU A 751 5.20 -1.91 16.77
CA LEU A 751 4.46 -1.46 15.58
C LEU A 751 5.33 -1.27 14.33
N GLU A 752 6.62 -1.58 14.39
CA GLU A 752 7.43 -1.71 13.18
C GLU A 752 7.01 -2.96 12.40
N ASP A 753 6.30 -2.75 11.30
CA ASP A 753 5.90 -3.84 10.41
C ASP A 753 7.05 -4.22 9.48
N ALA A 754 7.30 -5.52 9.37
CA ALA A 754 8.30 -6.05 8.45
C ALA A 754 7.88 -5.85 6.99
N ASP A 755 6.56 -5.83 6.76
CA ASP A 755 5.93 -5.87 5.45
C ASP A 755 5.07 -4.62 5.25
N ILE A 756 5.74 -3.52 4.95
CA ILE A 756 5.04 -2.31 4.51
C ILE A 756 4.67 -2.49 3.04
N PRO A 757 3.37 -2.38 2.68
CA PRO A 757 2.94 -2.53 1.30
C PRO A 757 3.73 -1.63 0.37
N LEU A 758 4.07 -2.14 -0.82
CA LEU A 758 4.76 -1.36 -1.84
C LEU A 758 4.03 -0.06 -2.18
N SER A 759 2.72 0.02 -1.93
CA SER A 759 1.88 1.17 -2.29
C SER A 759 2.16 2.45 -1.50
N ILE A 760 2.75 2.35 -0.31
CA ILE A 760 3.03 3.49 0.60
C ILE A 760 4.51 3.48 1.00
N SER A 761 5.12 4.64 1.24
CA SER A 761 6.45 4.67 1.83
C SER A 761 6.42 4.23 3.29
N LEU A 762 7.52 3.62 3.75
CA LEU A 762 7.71 3.27 5.17
C LEU A 762 7.46 4.47 6.08
N VAL A 763 7.96 5.63 5.69
CA VAL A 763 7.83 6.88 6.44
C VAL A 763 6.37 7.30 6.54
N GLU A 764 5.63 7.36 5.43
CA GLU A 764 4.21 7.74 5.44
C GLU A 764 3.37 6.80 6.31
N ALA A 765 3.61 5.49 6.23
CA ALA A 765 2.92 4.50 7.05
C ALA A 765 3.19 4.74 8.55
N MET A 766 4.44 5.01 8.91
CA MET A 766 4.83 5.26 10.30
C MET A 766 4.34 6.61 10.82
N GLU A 767 4.38 7.66 10.00
CA GLU A 767 3.83 8.97 10.37
C GLU A 767 2.32 8.89 10.61
N GLN A 768 1.58 8.14 9.78
CA GLN A 768 0.15 7.97 9.97
C GLN A 768 -0.14 7.20 11.26
N ARG A 769 0.58 6.10 11.53
CA ARG A 769 0.46 5.36 12.80
C ARG A 769 0.74 6.27 14.00
N TYR A 770 1.78 7.09 13.91
CA TYR A 770 2.11 8.05 14.97
C TYR A 770 1.00 9.09 15.20
N LYS A 771 0.40 9.66 14.14
CA LYS A 771 -0.74 10.57 14.25
C LYS A 771 -1.92 9.93 14.96
N ASN A 772 -2.29 8.72 14.56
CA ASN A 772 -3.39 7.98 15.19
C ASN A 772 -3.13 7.78 16.70
N ILE A 773 -1.90 7.44 17.08
CA ILE A 773 -1.53 7.23 18.49
C ILE A 773 -1.54 8.53 19.29
N LEU A 774 -1.08 9.64 18.72
CA LEU A 774 -1.20 10.94 19.38
C LEU A 774 -2.66 11.33 19.64
N GLU A 775 -3.56 10.99 18.71
CA GLU A 775 -4.99 11.19 18.89
C GLU A 775 -5.57 10.28 19.99
N GLU A 776 -5.10 9.03 20.10
CA GLU A 776 -5.45 8.08 21.18
C GLU A 776 -4.94 8.55 22.57
N LEU A 777 -3.81 9.27 22.62
CA LEU A 777 -3.13 9.64 23.86
C LEU A 777 -3.49 11.03 24.41
N ARG A 778 -4.66 11.60 24.05
CA ARG A 778 -5.10 12.93 24.51
C ARG A 778 -5.09 13.14 26.03
N GLU A 779 -5.03 12.07 26.84
CA GLU A 779 -4.94 12.11 28.31
C GLU A 779 -3.52 12.00 28.89
N GLY A 780 -2.47 12.15 28.08
CA GLY A 780 -1.09 12.28 28.54
C GLY A 780 -0.10 11.48 27.70
N TYR A 781 1.05 12.07 27.43
CA TYR A 781 2.12 11.47 26.63
C TYR A 781 2.71 10.23 27.34
N LYS A 782 2.26 9.04 26.97
CA LYS A 782 2.76 7.75 27.47
C LYS A 782 4.11 7.38 26.85
N LYS A 783 4.79 6.40 27.46
CA LYS A 783 6.00 5.72 26.95
C LYS A 783 5.85 5.26 25.48
N GLU A 784 4.65 4.84 25.09
CA GLU A 784 4.32 4.41 23.72
C GLU A 784 4.55 5.54 22.68
N ALA A 785 4.10 6.77 22.93
CA ALA A 785 4.33 7.91 22.04
C ALA A 785 5.82 8.19 21.81
N GLN A 786 6.64 7.98 22.84
CA GLN A 786 8.09 8.14 22.77
C GLN A 786 8.70 7.12 21.80
N GLU A 787 8.35 5.84 21.96
CA GLU A 787 8.84 4.75 21.11
C GLU A 787 8.40 4.93 19.65
N HIS A 788 7.20 5.45 19.39
CA HIS A 788 6.73 5.75 18.02
C HIS A 788 7.45 6.92 17.39
N SER A 789 7.64 8.01 18.13
CA SER A 789 8.40 9.16 17.63
C SER A 789 9.81 8.75 17.23
N TYR A 790 10.44 7.89 18.04
CA TYR A 790 11.77 7.34 17.76
C TYR A 790 11.76 6.46 16.52
N ALA A 791 10.78 5.57 16.39
CA ALA A 791 10.66 4.68 15.24
C ALA A 791 10.42 5.46 13.94
N VAL A 792 9.60 6.52 13.95
CA VAL A 792 9.42 7.42 12.79
C VAL A 792 10.75 8.05 12.38
N ALA A 793 11.56 8.53 13.34
CA ALA A 793 12.87 9.10 13.03
C ALA A 793 13.84 8.07 12.42
N GLU A 794 13.88 6.83 12.93
CA GLU A 794 14.68 5.75 12.33
C GLU A 794 14.14 5.31 10.95
N ALA A 795 12.84 5.46 10.69
CA ALA A 795 12.25 5.21 9.39
C ALA A 795 12.83 6.13 8.31
N TYR A 796 12.92 7.43 8.63
CA TYR A 796 13.57 8.43 7.77
C TYR A 796 15.04 8.06 7.54
N HIS A 797 15.76 7.70 8.59
CA HIS A 797 17.15 7.28 8.48
C HIS A 797 17.32 6.04 7.58
N TYR A 798 16.50 5.01 7.76
CA TYR A 798 16.53 3.82 6.90
C TYR A 798 16.25 4.17 5.43
N VAL A 799 15.30 5.07 5.16
CA VAL A 799 15.04 5.53 3.80
C VAL A 799 16.26 6.26 3.23
N GLY A 800 16.88 7.16 3.99
CA GLY A 800 18.11 7.85 3.59
C GLY A 800 19.23 6.89 3.23
N LEU A 801 19.52 5.91 4.08
CA LEU A 801 20.55 4.89 3.80
C LEU A 801 20.19 4.03 2.57
N ALA A 802 18.92 3.70 2.38
CA ALA A 802 18.48 2.97 1.20
C ALA A 802 18.59 3.78 -0.09
N LEU A 803 18.42 5.11 -0.05
CA LEU A 803 18.63 6.01 -1.19
C LEU A 803 20.12 6.13 -1.52
N TYR A 804 20.99 6.15 -0.51
CA TYR A 804 22.45 6.16 -0.71
C TYR A 804 22.92 4.97 -1.53
N ASP A 805 22.45 3.76 -1.17
CA ASP A 805 22.81 2.53 -1.88
C ASP A 805 22.29 2.49 -3.32
N ILE A 806 21.31 3.33 -3.65
CA ILE A 806 20.78 3.46 -5.02
C ILE A 806 21.57 4.52 -5.80
N GLY A 807 22.26 5.43 -5.11
CA GLY A 807 23.04 6.52 -5.69
C GLY A 807 22.34 7.89 -5.65
N ASP A 808 21.27 8.04 -4.85
CA ASP A 808 20.57 9.31 -4.66
C ASP A 808 21.10 10.06 -3.43
N ASP A 809 22.16 10.85 -3.64
CA ASP A 809 22.86 11.57 -2.57
C ASP A 809 22.04 12.71 -1.99
N ASP A 810 21.32 13.46 -2.82
CA ASP A 810 20.46 14.55 -2.39
C ASP A 810 19.29 14.02 -1.56
N GLY A 811 18.66 12.93 -2.03
CA GLY A 811 17.62 12.23 -1.27
C GLY A 811 18.16 11.65 0.03
N THR A 812 19.36 11.09 0.03
CA THR A 812 20.03 10.64 1.26
C THR A 812 20.12 11.78 2.28
N LYS A 813 20.71 12.91 1.90
CA LYS A 813 20.88 14.07 2.79
C LYS A 813 19.54 14.58 3.31
N LEU A 814 18.55 14.72 2.42
CA LEU A 814 17.19 15.16 2.75
C LEU A 814 16.54 14.28 3.83
N TYR A 815 16.60 12.96 3.67
CA TYR A 815 15.98 12.03 4.63
C TYR A 815 16.78 11.90 5.93
N TYR A 816 18.11 12.05 5.90
CA TYR A 816 18.92 12.16 7.12
C TYR A 816 18.58 13.45 7.90
N ASP A 817 18.42 14.58 7.21
CA ASP A 817 18.04 15.85 7.85
C ASP A 817 16.64 15.77 8.47
N GLU A 818 15.66 15.15 7.79
CA GLU A 818 14.35 14.91 8.39
C GLU A 818 14.44 13.94 9.59
N ALA A 819 15.27 12.89 9.54
CA ALA A 819 15.49 12.02 10.71
C ALA A 819 16.05 12.82 11.91
N ILE A 820 17.06 13.66 11.68
CA ILE A 820 17.66 14.55 12.69
C ILE A 820 16.62 15.50 13.27
N LYS A 821 15.79 16.10 12.42
CA LYS A 821 14.69 16.99 12.82
C LYS A 821 13.66 16.26 13.69
N LYS A 822 13.25 15.04 13.33
CA LYS A 822 12.33 14.23 14.13
C LYS A 822 12.93 13.85 15.49
N PHE A 823 14.21 13.49 15.56
CA PHE A 823 14.91 13.34 16.85
C PHE A 823 14.96 14.65 17.66
N GLY A 824 15.12 15.79 16.98
CA GLY A 824 15.04 17.12 17.59
C GLY A 824 13.65 17.44 18.15
N GLU A 825 12.58 16.98 17.50
CA GLU A 825 11.23 17.09 18.04
C GLU A 825 11.05 16.24 19.32
N ILE A 826 11.62 15.03 19.37
CA ILE A 826 11.58 14.16 20.56
C ILE A 826 12.24 14.86 21.75
N ILE A 827 13.38 15.52 21.53
CA ILE A 827 14.09 16.30 22.56
C ILE A 827 13.19 17.39 23.16
N LYS A 828 12.39 18.07 22.33
CA LYS A 828 11.51 19.16 22.77
C LYS A 828 10.24 18.66 23.44
N LYS A 829 9.77 17.47 23.10
CA LYS A 829 8.45 16.94 23.47
C LYS A 829 8.46 16.05 24.71
N PHE A 830 9.58 15.42 25.04
CA PHE A 830 9.65 14.41 26.10
C PHE A 830 10.72 14.73 27.14
N GLU A 831 10.63 14.08 28.30
CA GLU A 831 11.56 14.24 29.42
C GLU A 831 12.29 12.93 29.74
N GLY A 832 13.29 12.99 30.63
CA GLY A 832 14.06 11.82 31.07
C GLY A 832 15.18 11.43 30.11
N ILE A 833 15.54 10.14 30.09
CA ILE A 833 16.69 9.65 29.31
C ILE A 833 16.45 9.69 27.77
N THR A 834 15.19 9.79 27.34
CA THR A 834 14.79 9.77 25.93
C THR A 834 15.41 10.93 25.13
N PRO A 835 15.28 12.21 25.53
CA PRO A 835 16.01 13.32 24.92
C PRO A 835 17.53 13.12 24.82
N VAL A 836 18.17 12.56 25.87
CA VAL A 836 19.62 12.30 25.87
C VAL A 836 19.98 11.25 24.81
N ASN A 837 19.18 10.18 24.69
CA ASN A 837 19.35 9.16 23.66
C ASN A 837 19.11 9.72 22.24
N SER A 838 18.10 10.57 22.05
CA SER A 838 17.84 11.24 20.77
C SER A 838 18.97 12.18 20.38
N GLN A 839 19.51 12.96 21.33
CA GLN A 839 20.66 13.83 21.10
C GLN A 839 21.91 13.03 20.72
N TYR A 840 22.13 11.89 21.38
CA TYR A 840 23.24 10.99 21.06
C TYR A 840 23.05 10.44 19.64
N ARG A 841 21.82 10.08 19.29
CA ARG A 841 21.48 9.56 17.98
C ARG A 841 21.68 10.59 16.86
N ILE A 842 21.38 11.86 17.09
CA ILE A 842 21.72 12.95 16.16
C ILE A 842 23.24 12.99 15.90
N GLY A 843 24.05 12.85 16.96
CA GLY A 843 25.51 12.70 16.83
C GLY A 843 25.90 11.53 15.94
N ASN A 844 25.31 10.34 16.16
CA ASN A 844 25.53 9.17 15.32
C ASN A 844 25.17 9.42 13.85
N LEU A 845 24.03 10.08 13.57
CA LEU A 845 23.59 10.36 12.20
C LEU A 845 24.55 11.30 11.47
N TYR A 846 25.08 12.33 12.15
CA TYR A 846 26.11 13.18 11.56
C TYR A 846 27.41 12.43 11.32
N GLU A 847 27.81 11.53 12.21
CA GLU A 847 28.95 10.67 11.93
C GLU A 847 28.72 9.80 10.70
N GLU A 848 27.54 9.18 10.58
CA GLU A 848 27.16 8.37 9.41
C GLU A 848 27.20 9.20 8.13
N LEU A 849 26.64 10.42 8.11
CA LEU A 849 26.77 11.36 6.98
C LEU A 849 28.24 11.66 6.65
N ALA A 850 29.10 11.82 7.65
CA ALA A 850 30.53 12.01 7.46
C ALA A 850 31.24 10.75 6.91
N LEU A 851 30.65 9.55 7.10
CA LEU A 851 31.11 8.31 6.47
C LEU A 851 30.68 8.24 5.00
N LEU A 852 29.45 8.64 4.71
CA LEU A 852 28.81 8.57 3.39
C LEU A 852 29.36 9.64 2.43
N PHE A 853 29.61 10.86 2.91
CA PHE A 853 30.00 12.04 2.13
C PHE A 853 31.37 12.55 2.55
N GLU A 854 32.43 12.03 1.95
CA GLU A 854 33.81 12.34 2.35
C GLU A 854 34.21 13.79 2.13
N GLU A 855 33.75 14.40 1.05
CA GLU A 855 34.06 15.80 0.72
C GLU A 855 33.54 16.77 1.80
N GLU A 856 32.47 16.39 2.49
CA GLU A 856 31.81 17.16 3.55
C GLU A 856 32.11 16.60 4.95
N GLN A 857 33.01 15.61 5.06
CA GLN A 857 33.29 14.89 6.29
C GLN A 857 33.66 15.82 7.46
N THR A 858 34.47 16.85 7.20
CA THR A 858 34.86 17.84 8.21
C THR A 858 33.65 18.62 8.75
N VAL A 859 32.68 18.94 7.90
CA VAL A 859 31.46 19.67 8.29
C VAL A 859 30.61 18.78 9.20
N TYR A 860 30.37 17.55 8.77
CA TYR A 860 29.55 16.62 9.53
C TYR A 860 30.21 16.16 10.84
N TYR A 861 31.53 15.97 10.88
CA TYR A 861 32.24 15.71 12.14
C TYR A 861 32.14 16.86 13.14
N LYS A 862 32.17 18.13 12.69
CA LYS A 862 31.93 19.27 13.57
C LYS A 862 30.51 19.22 14.14
N ARG A 863 29.49 19.00 13.30
CA ARG A 863 28.09 18.88 13.75
C ARG A 863 27.88 17.70 14.71
N ALA A 864 28.55 16.56 14.47
CA ALA A 864 28.53 15.42 15.38
C ALA A 864 29.16 15.77 16.75
N ILE A 865 30.31 16.46 16.76
CA ILE A 865 30.94 16.97 17.98
C ILE A 865 29.98 17.89 18.73
N ASP A 866 29.36 18.85 18.04
CA ASP A 866 28.41 19.78 18.65
C ASP A 866 27.25 19.03 19.32
N ALA A 867 26.73 17.99 18.64
CA ALA A 867 25.67 17.17 19.18
C ALA A 867 26.08 16.40 20.45
N TYR A 868 27.27 15.78 20.45
CA TYR A 868 27.78 15.05 21.61
C TYR A 868 28.22 15.96 22.77
N VAL A 869 28.71 17.17 22.49
CA VAL A 869 29.12 18.13 23.53
C VAL A 869 27.93 18.52 24.41
N CYS A 870 26.73 18.60 23.85
CA CYS A 870 25.50 18.80 24.64
C CYS A 870 25.24 17.69 25.67
N ILE A 871 25.86 16.52 25.51
CA ILE A 871 25.77 15.39 26.44
C ILE A 871 27.03 15.31 27.32
N ALA A 872 28.20 15.55 26.76
CA ALA A 872 29.48 15.39 27.44
C ALA A 872 29.71 16.42 28.57
N ASP A 873 29.09 17.60 28.46
CA ASP A 873 29.10 18.65 29.47
C ASP A 873 27.91 18.45 30.42
N GLU A 874 28.19 18.09 31.68
CA GLU A 874 27.18 17.80 32.70
C GLU A 874 26.32 19.02 33.05
N GLN A 875 26.89 20.22 33.01
CA GLN A 875 26.15 21.45 33.27
C GLN A 875 25.19 21.74 32.11
N LYS A 876 25.71 21.69 30.87
CA LYS A 876 24.91 21.89 29.65
C LYS A 876 23.84 20.81 29.47
N LEU A 877 24.13 19.56 29.82
CA LEU A 877 23.16 18.46 29.82
C LEU A 877 22.04 18.71 30.82
N THR A 878 22.38 19.16 32.04
CA THR A 878 21.38 19.48 33.07
C THR A 878 20.52 20.68 32.65
N GLU A 879 21.12 21.70 32.02
CA GLU A 879 20.42 22.87 31.47
C GLU A 879 19.46 22.50 30.32
N LEU A 880 19.85 21.57 29.44
CA LEU A 880 19.07 21.20 28.25
C LEU A 880 18.04 20.09 28.51
N PHE A 881 18.30 19.17 29.44
CA PHE A 881 17.52 17.93 29.61
C PHE A 881 17.09 17.62 31.06
N GLY A 882 17.48 18.45 32.03
CA GLY A 882 17.20 18.23 33.46
C GLY A 882 18.11 17.18 34.12
N TYR A 883 17.97 16.99 35.44
CA TYR A 883 18.77 16.02 36.20
C TYR A 883 18.19 14.60 36.09
N ILE A 884 18.97 13.68 35.52
CA ILE A 884 18.59 12.28 35.29
C ILE A 884 19.72 11.41 35.86
N GLY A 885 19.41 10.51 36.80
CA GLY A 885 20.39 9.69 37.55
C GLY A 885 21.29 8.75 36.72
N GLY A 886 21.91 7.74 37.35
CA GLY A 886 23.10 6.99 36.87
C GLY A 886 23.15 6.42 35.44
N LEU A 887 22.05 6.30 34.69
CA LEU A 887 22.05 5.93 33.26
C LEU A 887 22.71 7.00 32.37
N THR A 888 22.61 8.27 32.76
CA THR A 888 23.22 9.41 32.05
C THR A 888 24.74 9.31 32.03
N PHE A 889 25.35 8.74 33.09
CA PHE A 889 26.80 8.59 33.19
C PHE A 889 27.41 7.76 32.05
N VAL A 890 26.72 6.71 31.62
CA VAL A 890 27.17 5.88 30.49
C VAL A 890 27.17 6.69 29.19
N ARG A 891 26.09 7.45 28.93
CA ARG A 891 25.99 8.30 27.74
C ARG A 891 26.98 9.47 27.76
N ILE A 892 27.23 10.08 28.92
CA ILE A 892 28.27 11.12 29.10
C ILE A 892 29.63 10.54 28.73
N LYS A 893 29.99 9.37 29.28
CA LYS A 893 31.28 8.72 28.98
C LYS A 893 31.41 8.40 27.49
N GLN A 894 30.38 7.78 26.90
CA GLN A 894 30.35 7.49 25.47
C GLN A 894 30.50 8.76 24.62
N ALA A 895 29.78 9.84 24.96
CA ALA A 895 29.86 11.11 24.26
C ALA A 895 31.25 11.75 24.37
N LYS A 896 31.89 11.71 25.55
CA LYS A 896 33.27 12.16 25.75
C LYS A 896 34.25 11.39 24.86
N ASP A 897 34.16 10.06 24.87
CA ASP A 897 35.01 9.19 24.05
C ASP A 897 34.82 9.48 22.54
N ARG A 898 33.58 9.70 22.09
CA ARG A 898 33.26 10.07 20.70
C ARG A 898 33.81 11.45 20.33
N VAL A 899 33.64 12.48 21.17
CA VAL A 899 34.18 13.83 20.93
C VAL A 899 35.69 13.78 20.77
N GLU A 900 36.39 13.06 21.67
CA GLU A 900 37.84 12.95 21.60
C GLU A 900 38.28 12.23 20.32
N TYR A 901 37.61 11.13 19.96
CA TYR A 901 37.88 10.41 18.72
C TYR A 901 37.70 11.31 17.48
N LEU A 902 36.57 12.02 17.37
CA LEU A 902 36.28 12.87 16.22
C LEU A 902 37.24 14.05 16.11
N LYS A 903 37.65 14.66 17.24
CA LYS A 903 38.70 15.68 17.24
C LYS A 903 40.03 15.15 16.70
N ARG A 904 40.43 13.92 17.06
CA ARG A 904 41.65 13.30 16.53
C ARG A 904 41.55 13.03 15.03
N GLU A 905 40.39 12.61 14.53
CA GLU A 905 40.19 12.38 13.09
C GLU A 905 40.20 13.70 12.31
N LEU A 906 39.57 14.77 12.83
CA LEU A 906 39.65 16.12 12.23
C LEU A 906 41.09 16.64 12.12
N MET A 907 41.92 16.41 13.14
CA MET A 907 43.33 16.81 13.12
C MET A 907 44.13 16.08 12.03
N LYS A 908 43.85 14.80 11.81
CA LYS A 908 44.52 14.01 10.74
C LYS A 908 44.14 14.49 9.35
N ASN A 909 42.88 14.85 9.13
CA ASN A 909 42.41 15.36 7.85
C ASN A 909 43.01 16.72 7.49
N ASN A 910 43.35 17.55 8.49
CA ASN A 910 44.02 18.83 8.27
C ASN A 910 45.51 18.68 7.97
N CYS A 911 46.21 17.69 8.54
CA CYS A 911 47.63 17.43 8.25
C CYS A 911 47.90 16.76 6.89
N GLY A 912 46.87 16.33 6.14
CA GLY A 912 47.03 15.71 4.81
C GLY A 912 46.84 16.67 3.62
N LYS A 913 46.60 17.97 3.88
CA LYS A 913 46.43 19.02 2.86
C LYS A 913 47.55 20.07 2.85
N GLU A 914 48.53 19.94 3.75
CA GLU A 914 49.83 20.62 3.71
C GLU A 914 50.89 19.64 3.22
#